data_AF-A0A9P3KPC3-F1
#
_entry.id   AF-A0A9P3KPC3-F1
#
_cell.length_a   1.000
_cell.length_b   1.000
_cell.length_c   1.000
_cell.angle_alpha   90.00
_cell.angle_beta   90.00
_cell.angle_gamma   90.00
#
_symmetry.space_group_name_H-M   'P 1'
#
loop_
_entity.id
_entity.type
_entity.pdbx_description
1 polymer ?
#
loop_
_entity_poly.entity_id
_entity_poly.type
_entity_poly.pdbx_seq_one_letter_code
_entity_poly.pdbx_strand_id
1 'polypeptide(L)'
;MDASAQACRRRVVPPSPRPSASSQVPPISNYFTAPSLASSPRSRLFPPTTPHRAGISPPPLSRVVAVADDPEVPPGSLAMPPVTRRAPRTGRRPSIALGIARPNARVTAAGRALLVAVLASAAVACLAAPAAVASWGAACVNGFPKRALCRFVDDLAATPLVTVDGATGSAVTIGAFQKRIKFHRDLPASKVYVYGVDEQSASYPGPMIVATRHTPTTVRWENHLSDQQHMLGVDYSLPHVASPAKGGIPMSPHLHGAETPSDSDGHPHAWFTQHGDSGSAFASSTSTYPNSQPPALLWFHDHAMGLTRLNVAAGLAGLYLIKDPGGVEQPMAGWLPSGEFDVPLVLADRKFRRDGRVVYSGMRMGMGGGGLSMKMEYLGNVNVVNGKVWPFLSVKPRLYRLRLLGAANARVYRLHFQCAAHSDYPHLLPPLHGPKLSMLQIASDGGYLAAPVRRSSVLLAPGERADVLLDLSALPSPACRHILLLNTAPAPFPSGAGGMGGMMGGPMGRVARGAGKVVGRVGRAVGRLVRRKKALGVRKAVMVVMLLTVAQEAAVAAPAVPAVLQALPAIDLSEVSQVRYLTISGMMGGMGGGMGGMGGRGRGMGELWGRREGVGSNLSAAAHQVWSSFRGRMGMGMGGGGMGGMMRFSIDGKGFMDAATEVGAVGAAEVWHIVNTGTHAHPIHIHLVQHRPLSRRPFNSAAFLKGTCALSGSSKRSCYTGNAEAVGPWESGWKDTTLALPGQVLRLFVKFTAQDGSAFPFDATAGAGYVWHCHMLEHEENDMMRPLLLTA
;
A
#
# COMPACT_ATOMS: atom_id res chain seq x y z
N MET A 1 -38.48 -56.25 1.94
CA MET A 1 -37.77 -56.83 0.79
C MET A 1 -36.55 -56.00 0.38
N ASP A 2 -35.40 -56.09 1.06
CA ASP A 2 -35.21 -56.36 2.49
C ASP A 2 -33.90 -55.76 2.99
N ALA A 3 -33.80 -55.57 4.31
CA ALA A 3 -32.64 -54.94 4.94
C ALA A 3 -31.79 -55.96 5.69
N SER A 4 -30.47 -55.90 5.51
CA SER A 4 -29.49 -56.60 6.35
C SER A 4 -28.20 -55.79 6.47
N ALA A 5 -27.82 -55.48 7.71
CA ALA A 5 -26.45 -55.13 8.07
C ALA A 5 -25.92 -56.20 9.04
N GLN A 6 -24.62 -56.43 9.08
CA GLN A 6 -23.97 -57.26 10.11
C GLN A 6 -22.65 -56.64 10.56
N ALA A 7 -22.22 -56.99 11.78
CA ALA A 7 -21.18 -56.27 12.50
C ALA A 7 -20.31 -57.16 13.40
N CYS A 8 -19.07 -56.69 13.63
CA CYS A 8 -18.20 -56.90 14.80
C CYS A 8 -18.00 -58.31 15.42
N ARG A 9 -16.71 -58.67 15.64
CA ARG A 9 -16.11 -58.83 17.00
C ARG A 9 -14.58 -59.01 16.98
N ARG A 10 -13.95 -58.98 18.17
CA ARG A 10 -12.49 -58.96 18.46
C ARG A 10 -11.96 -60.31 18.99
N ARG A 11 -10.64 -60.55 18.87
CA ARG A 11 -9.68 -61.30 19.77
C ARG A 11 -8.26 -60.77 19.44
N VAL A 12 -7.32 -60.42 20.35
CA VAL A 12 -6.63 -61.05 21.51
C VAL A 12 -5.27 -61.70 21.11
N VAL A 13 -4.25 -61.60 21.99
CA VAL A 13 -2.78 -61.56 21.69
C VAL A 13 -2.01 -62.35 22.78
N PRO A 14 -1.05 -63.27 22.46
CA PRO A 14 0.42 -62.97 22.33
C PRO A 14 1.12 -63.92 21.29
N PRO A 15 2.46 -64.20 21.25
CA PRO A 15 3.66 -63.62 21.91
C PRO A 15 4.86 -63.27 20.96
N SER A 16 6.02 -62.90 21.54
CA SER A 16 7.29 -62.47 20.91
C SER A 16 8.36 -63.57 20.73
N PRO A 17 9.50 -63.30 20.04
CA PRO A 17 10.77 -63.18 20.79
C PRO A 17 11.79 -62.09 20.31
N ARG A 18 12.89 -61.97 21.07
CA ARG A 18 14.14 -61.14 20.89
C ARG A 18 15.31 -62.05 20.41
N PRO A 19 16.62 -61.65 20.26
CA PRO A 19 17.37 -60.45 20.73
C PRO A 19 18.34 -59.86 19.63
N SER A 20 19.44 -59.11 19.81
CA SER A 20 20.17 -58.42 20.93
C SER A 20 21.20 -57.40 20.39
N ALA A 21 21.46 -56.30 21.13
CA ALA A 21 22.74 -55.54 21.27
C ALA A 21 23.41 -54.92 20.01
N SER A 22 24.10 -53.75 20.03
CA SER A 22 24.39 -52.69 21.04
C SER A 22 24.70 -51.36 20.28
N SER A 23 25.13 -50.21 20.82
CA SER A 23 25.58 -49.79 22.16
C SER A 23 25.18 -48.30 22.43
N GLN A 24 24.80 -47.96 23.67
CA GLN A 24 25.53 -47.14 24.67
C GLN A 24 25.75 -45.63 24.41
N VAL A 25 24.90 -44.82 25.06
CA VAL A 25 25.30 -43.67 25.91
C VAL A 25 24.42 -43.71 27.18
N PRO A 26 24.98 -43.71 28.42
CA PRO A 26 24.19 -43.66 29.66
C PRO A 26 24.26 -42.29 30.41
N PRO A 27 23.31 -41.97 31.33
CA PRO A 27 23.02 -40.58 31.75
C PRO A 27 22.78 -40.39 33.29
N ILE A 28 22.10 -39.29 33.70
CA ILE A 28 21.44 -39.05 35.04
C ILE A 28 22.47 -38.59 36.13
N SER A 29 22.24 -37.59 37.02
CA SER A 29 21.11 -37.32 37.93
C SER A 29 21.02 -35.87 38.46
N ASN A 30 19.86 -35.52 39.04
CA ASN A 30 19.65 -34.38 39.97
C ASN A 30 20.25 -34.65 41.37
N TYR A 31 20.49 -33.60 42.18
CA TYR A 31 20.17 -33.54 43.63
C TYR A 31 20.18 -32.09 44.20
N PHE A 32 19.74 -31.92 45.45
CA PHE A 32 19.56 -30.66 46.23
C PHE A 32 20.91 -30.00 46.64
N THR A 33 21.00 -28.70 46.99
CA THR A 33 20.60 -28.11 48.31
C THR A 33 20.81 -26.57 48.35
N ALA A 34 20.36 -25.91 49.43
CA ALA A 34 20.57 -24.48 49.72
C ALA A 34 21.06 -24.27 51.18
N PRO A 35 21.66 -23.10 51.50
CA PRO A 35 21.19 -22.28 52.64
C PRO A 35 21.17 -20.75 52.31
N SER A 36 20.19 -19.95 52.77
CA SER A 36 20.11 -19.19 54.05
C SER A 36 21.09 -17.99 54.15
N LEU A 37 20.81 -16.82 54.75
CA LEU A 37 19.71 -16.34 55.61
C LEU A 37 19.68 -14.77 55.67
N ALA A 38 18.66 -14.17 56.32
CA ALA A 38 18.56 -12.75 56.77
C ALA A 38 18.42 -11.63 55.70
N SER A 39 17.74 -10.49 55.92
CA SER A 39 16.75 -10.10 56.95
C SER A 39 15.86 -8.93 56.46
N SER A 40 14.81 -8.58 57.20
CA SER A 40 13.97 -7.37 57.00
C SER A 40 13.79 -6.63 58.34
N PRO A 41 13.60 -5.30 58.34
CA PRO A 41 12.33 -4.82 58.91
C PRO A 41 11.75 -3.51 58.32
N ARG A 42 10.40 -3.42 58.35
CA ARG A 42 9.53 -2.27 58.76
C ARG A 42 9.78 -0.86 58.15
N SER A 43 8.85 -0.08 57.57
CA SER A 43 7.38 0.10 57.55
C SER A 43 6.92 1.47 58.12
N ARG A 44 5.99 2.14 57.40
CA ARG A 44 5.09 3.31 57.68
C ARG A 44 4.81 3.97 56.30
N LEU A 45 3.60 4.21 55.75
CA LEU A 45 2.25 4.62 56.19
C LEU A 45 1.99 6.15 56.24
N PHE A 46 1.50 6.70 55.10
CA PHE A 46 0.55 7.84 54.92
C PHE A 46 0.88 9.25 55.51
N PRO A 47 0.13 10.34 55.18
CA PRO A 47 -0.82 10.63 54.08
C PRO A 47 -0.41 11.89 53.24
N PRO A 48 -1.20 12.38 52.26
CA PRO A 48 -0.80 13.53 51.40
C PRO A 48 -1.24 14.91 51.93
N THR A 49 -0.64 16.00 51.42
CA THR A 49 -1.12 17.38 51.60
C THR A 49 -1.02 18.24 50.33
N THR A 50 -1.97 19.14 50.17
CA THR A 50 -1.98 20.36 49.32
C THR A 50 -2.84 21.40 50.06
N PRO A 51 -2.89 22.69 49.67
CA PRO A 51 -2.09 23.42 48.67
C PRO A 51 -1.27 24.56 49.30
N HIS A 52 -0.59 25.39 48.50
CA HIS A 52 -0.72 26.85 48.64
C HIS A 52 -0.27 27.60 47.37
N ARG A 53 -0.53 28.91 47.33
CA ARG A 53 -0.59 29.76 46.14
C ARG A 53 0.42 30.91 46.23
N ALA A 54 1.31 31.03 45.25
CA ALA A 54 2.15 32.21 45.02
C ALA A 54 2.25 32.47 43.51
N GLY A 55 2.21 33.72 43.08
CA GLY A 55 2.27 34.10 41.67
C GLY A 55 3.42 35.07 41.40
N ILE A 56 4.06 34.93 40.24
CA ILE A 56 5.10 35.82 39.73
C ILE A 56 4.81 36.11 38.25
N SER A 57 5.01 37.35 37.82
CA SER A 57 4.69 37.86 36.47
C SER A 57 5.70 37.43 35.39
N PRO A 58 5.31 37.39 34.10
CA PRO A 58 6.21 37.00 33.01
C PRO A 58 7.21 38.11 32.60
N PRO A 59 8.42 37.75 32.11
CA PRO A 59 9.38 38.67 31.52
C PRO A 59 8.99 39.12 30.08
N PRO A 60 9.61 40.18 29.53
CA PRO A 60 9.04 40.94 28.42
C PRO A 60 9.40 40.43 27.00
N LEU A 61 8.57 40.86 26.04
CA LEU A 61 8.76 40.68 24.59
C LEU A 61 10.01 41.40 24.08
N SER A 62 10.87 40.69 23.34
CA SER A 62 11.95 41.28 22.54
C SER A 62 11.47 41.66 21.14
N ARG A 63 12.07 42.71 20.56
CA ARG A 63 11.64 43.31 19.28
C ARG A 63 12.09 42.48 18.08
N VAL A 64 11.15 42.17 17.17
CA VAL A 64 11.50 41.85 15.78
C VAL A 64 11.69 43.16 15.01
N VAL A 65 12.85 43.33 14.38
CA VAL A 65 13.08 44.43 13.43
C VAL A 65 12.64 43.97 12.05
N ALA A 66 11.57 44.59 11.53
CA ALA A 66 11.21 44.48 10.13
C ALA A 66 11.93 45.59 9.34
N VAL A 67 12.59 45.21 8.24
CA VAL A 67 12.98 46.13 7.18
C VAL A 67 12.02 45.89 6.03
N ALA A 68 11.33 46.95 5.59
CA ALA A 68 10.46 46.90 4.43
C ALA A 68 11.29 47.07 3.15
N ASP A 69 10.73 46.62 2.03
CA ASP A 69 10.41 47.54 0.93
C ASP A 69 9.30 46.93 0.06
N ASP A 70 8.37 47.79 -0.33
CA ASP A 70 7.19 47.52 -1.17
C ASP A 70 7.24 48.54 -2.35
N PRO A 71 6.48 48.39 -3.45
CA PRO A 71 5.21 49.12 -3.46
C PRO A 71 4.05 48.50 -4.26
N GLU A 72 2.95 48.24 -3.57
CA GLU A 72 1.58 48.74 -3.80
C GLU A 72 1.01 48.83 -5.24
N VAL A 73 -0.13 48.13 -5.45
CA VAL A 73 -1.35 48.66 -6.10
C VAL A 73 -2.57 48.12 -5.31
N PRO A 74 -3.60 48.91 -4.97
CA PRO A 74 -4.47 48.61 -3.81
C PRO A 74 -5.73 47.75 -4.09
N PRO A 75 -6.29 47.10 -3.05
CA PRO A 75 -7.55 46.34 -3.12
C PRO A 75 -8.80 47.22 -2.86
N GLY A 76 -9.89 46.96 -3.60
CA GLY A 76 -11.18 47.63 -3.41
C GLY A 76 -12.03 47.00 -2.29
N SER A 77 -12.56 47.83 -1.39
CA SER A 77 -13.43 47.41 -0.28
C SER A 77 -14.91 47.35 -0.65
N LEU A 78 -15.62 46.29 -0.26
CA LEU A 78 -17.08 46.30 -0.12
C LEU A 78 -17.50 45.61 1.19
N ALA A 79 -18.21 46.35 2.03
CA ALA A 79 -18.74 45.88 3.31
C ALA A 79 -20.25 45.61 3.25
N MET A 80 -20.75 44.72 4.11
CA MET A 80 -22.18 44.53 4.34
C MET A 80 -22.75 45.66 5.20
N PRO A 81 -24.00 46.10 4.95
CA PRO A 81 -25.02 46.08 6.01
C PRO A 81 -26.45 45.81 5.46
N PRO A 82 -27.53 45.89 6.26
CA PRO A 82 -27.78 45.12 7.48
C PRO A 82 -29.18 44.43 7.48
N VAL A 83 -29.46 43.60 8.49
CA VAL A 83 -30.81 43.03 8.73
C VAL A 83 -31.69 44.01 9.50
N THR A 84 -32.97 44.16 9.11
CA THR A 84 -34.02 44.79 9.95
C THR A 84 -35.32 43.97 9.95
N ARG A 85 -36.11 44.08 11.03
CA ARG A 85 -37.38 43.34 11.24
C ARG A 85 -38.59 44.16 10.80
N ARG A 86 -39.62 43.53 10.20
CA ARG A 86 -41.03 43.89 10.46
C ARG A 86 -42.05 42.81 10.05
N ALA A 87 -43.11 42.75 10.85
CA ALA A 87 -44.42 42.11 10.64
C ALA A 87 -45.45 43.06 11.32
N PRO A 88 -46.78 42.82 11.34
CA PRO A 88 -47.57 41.69 10.83
C PRO A 88 -48.82 42.17 10.01
N ARG A 89 -49.95 41.42 10.09
CA ARG A 89 -51.32 41.68 9.55
C ARG A 89 -51.52 41.31 8.06
N THR A 90 -52.67 40.82 7.59
CA THR A 90 -53.88 40.18 8.18
C THR A 90 -54.72 39.57 7.03
N GLY A 91 -55.52 38.50 7.24
CA GLY A 91 -56.69 38.29 6.37
C GLY A 91 -57.27 36.87 6.18
N ARG A 92 -58.22 36.49 7.05
CA ARG A 92 -59.39 35.58 6.82
C ARG A 92 -59.20 34.12 6.35
N ARG A 93 -60.14 33.29 6.82
CA ARG A 93 -60.41 31.90 6.43
C ARG A 93 -61.49 31.85 5.32
N PRO A 94 -61.91 30.66 4.85
CA PRO A 94 -63.14 30.09 5.45
C PRO A 94 -62.95 28.68 6.06
N SER A 95 -64.02 28.12 6.63
CA SER A 95 -64.05 26.82 7.33
C SER A 95 -65.42 26.16 7.22
N ILE A 96 -65.45 24.82 7.17
CA ILE A 96 -66.59 23.89 7.39
C ILE A 96 -65.91 22.52 7.61
N ALA A 97 -65.92 21.93 8.82
CA ALA A 97 -66.99 21.11 9.41
C ALA A 97 -67.22 19.81 8.57
N LEU A 98 -66.69 18.62 8.92
CA LEU A 98 -66.74 17.82 10.16
C LEU A 98 -68.10 17.12 10.34
N GLY A 99 -68.11 15.79 10.23
CA GLY A 99 -69.27 14.91 10.45
C GLY A 99 -68.84 13.48 10.78
N ILE A 100 -69.53 12.83 11.72
CA ILE A 100 -69.19 11.51 12.29
C ILE A 100 -70.35 10.54 12.01
N ALA A 101 -70.07 9.31 11.56
CA ALA A 101 -71.12 8.27 11.39
C ALA A 101 -70.61 6.81 11.53
N ARG A 102 -71.13 6.13 12.56
CA ARG A 102 -71.30 4.68 12.82
C ARG A 102 -72.43 4.59 13.89
N PRO A 103 -73.14 3.47 14.16
CA PRO A 103 -72.85 2.06 13.82
C PRO A 103 -74.08 1.19 13.38
N ASN A 104 -73.93 -0.15 13.40
CA ASN A 104 -74.96 -1.22 13.41
C ASN A 104 -75.73 -1.49 12.07
N ALA A 105 -76.23 -2.71 11.76
CA ALA A 105 -76.49 -3.92 12.57
C ALA A 105 -76.51 -5.26 11.76
N ARG A 106 -76.39 -6.41 12.46
CA ARG A 106 -76.88 -7.81 12.20
C ARG A 106 -76.57 -8.48 10.84
N VAL A 107 -76.02 -9.71 10.68
CA VAL A 107 -76.00 -11.02 11.41
C VAL A 107 -77.04 -12.05 10.92
N THR A 108 -76.55 -13.12 10.26
CA THR A 108 -77.11 -14.48 10.09
C THR A 108 -75.97 -15.50 9.90
N ALA A 109 -76.23 -16.82 9.92
CA ALA A 109 -75.87 -17.62 11.11
C ALA A 109 -75.68 -19.16 10.91
N ALA A 110 -74.99 -19.66 9.87
CA ALA A 110 -74.75 -21.12 9.68
C ALA A 110 -73.33 -21.43 9.14
N GLY A 111 -72.59 -22.44 9.62
CA GLY A 111 -72.89 -23.42 10.69
C GLY A 111 -71.65 -24.12 11.32
N ARG A 112 -71.92 -24.96 12.33
CA ARG A 112 -70.98 -25.76 13.16
C ARG A 112 -70.23 -26.84 12.33
N ALA A 113 -69.16 -27.53 12.74
CA ALA A 113 -68.39 -27.69 14.00
C ALA A 113 -66.89 -27.95 13.67
N LEU A 114 -65.92 -28.33 14.53
CA LEU A 114 -65.86 -28.76 15.94
C LEU A 114 -64.52 -28.29 16.59
N LEU A 115 -64.26 -28.60 17.86
CA LEU A 115 -63.25 -27.98 18.72
C LEU A 115 -62.10 -28.94 19.12
N VAL A 116 -60.96 -28.36 19.54
CA VAL A 116 -59.83 -28.93 20.32
C VAL A 116 -58.88 -29.93 19.63
N ALA A 117 -57.65 -29.46 19.37
CA ALA A 117 -56.39 -30.20 19.61
C ALA A 117 -55.19 -29.23 19.70
N VAL A 118 -55.07 -28.49 20.81
CA VAL A 118 -53.86 -27.68 21.09
C VAL A 118 -52.86 -28.56 21.82
N LEU A 119 -51.68 -28.82 21.23
CA LEU A 119 -50.35 -29.01 21.87
C LEU A 119 -49.27 -29.54 20.89
N ALA A 120 -49.07 -28.87 19.74
CA ALA A 120 -47.94 -29.16 18.84
C ALA A 120 -47.60 -27.96 17.93
N SER A 121 -47.08 -26.86 18.50
CA SER A 121 -46.85 -25.61 17.74
C SER A 121 -45.58 -24.87 18.16
N ALA A 122 -44.49 -25.62 18.33
CA ALA A 122 -43.14 -25.11 18.63
C ALA A 122 -42.06 -25.68 17.68
N ALA A 123 -42.46 -26.09 16.48
CA ALA A 123 -41.59 -26.53 15.38
C ALA A 123 -42.27 -26.24 14.04
N VAL A 124 -41.52 -26.28 12.93
CA VAL A 124 -42.01 -26.07 11.55
C VAL A 124 -42.56 -24.65 11.27
N ALA A 125 -41.76 -23.64 11.59
CA ALA A 125 -41.93 -22.26 11.10
C ALA A 125 -40.64 -21.67 10.50
N CYS A 126 -39.76 -22.52 9.94
CA CYS A 126 -38.43 -22.11 9.47
C CYS A 126 -37.91 -22.89 8.23
N LEU A 127 -38.81 -23.25 7.30
CA LEU A 127 -38.46 -23.92 6.03
C LEU A 127 -39.20 -23.31 4.82
N ALA A 128 -39.12 -21.98 4.67
CA ALA A 128 -39.73 -21.24 3.55
C ALA A 128 -38.75 -20.27 2.85
N ALA A 129 -37.43 -20.53 2.94
CA ALA A 129 -36.40 -19.66 2.36
C ALA A 129 -35.18 -20.41 1.76
N PRO A 130 -35.36 -21.25 0.71
CA PRO A 130 -34.25 -21.49 -0.22
C PRO A 130 -34.62 -21.37 -1.72
N ALA A 131 -35.81 -20.84 -2.07
CA ALA A 131 -36.22 -20.69 -3.48
C ALA A 131 -35.55 -19.49 -4.19
N ALA A 132 -35.38 -18.36 -3.49
CA ALA A 132 -34.95 -17.11 -4.10
C ALA A 132 -33.47 -17.06 -4.51
N VAL A 133 -32.62 -18.00 -4.05
CA VAL A 133 -31.17 -17.99 -4.34
C VAL A 133 -30.82 -18.73 -5.64
N ALA A 134 -31.63 -19.72 -6.03
CA ALA A 134 -31.32 -20.62 -7.15
C ALA A 134 -31.47 -19.98 -8.54
N SER A 135 -32.38 -19.00 -8.70
CA SER A 135 -32.71 -18.41 -10.02
C SER A 135 -31.65 -17.46 -10.58
N TRP A 136 -30.78 -16.90 -9.73
CA TRP A 136 -29.85 -15.82 -10.11
C TRP A 136 -28.67 -16.33 -10.96
N GLY A 137 -28.37 -17.64 -10.90
CA GLY A 137 -27.28 -18.25 -11.69
C GLY A 137 -27.56 -18.30 -13.20
N ALA A 138 -28.83 -18.38 -13.62
CA ALA A 138 -29.18 -18.70 -15.01
C ALA A 138 -28.87 -17.58 -16.01
N ALA A 139 -28.96 -16.31 -15.61
CA ALA A 139 -28.86 -15.16 -16.52
C ALA A 139 -27.47 -15.03 -17.17
N CYS A 140 -26.39 -15.37 -16.45
CA CYS A 140 -25.03 -15.37 -17.01
C CYS A 140 -24.74 -16.53 -17.97
N VAL A 141 -25.52 -17.61 -17.94
CA VAL A 141 -25.24 -18.84 -18.70
C VAL A 141 -25.87 -18.80 -20.09
N ASN A 142 -27.03 -18.16 -20.20
CA ASN A 142 -27.92 -18.25 -21.38
C ASN A 142 -27.92 -16.99 -22.28
N GLY A 143 -27.16 -15.95 -21.94
CA GLY A 143 -27.03 -14.73 -22.76
C GLY A 143 -25.65 -14.08 -22.64
N PHE A 144 -25.16 -13.51 -23.75
CA PHE A 144 -23.76 -13.06 -23.94
C PHE A 144 -22.73 -14.21 -23.98
N PRO A 145 -21.57 -14.03 -24.65
CA PRO A 145 -20.70 -15.17 -24.98
C PRO A 145 -20.02 -15.76 -23.73
N LYS A 146 -19.90 -17.10 -23.71
CA LYS A 146 -19.28 -17.98 -22.69
C LYS A 146 -17.78 -17.70 -22.41
N ARG A 147 -17.43 -16.45 -22.07
CA ARG A 147 -16.06 -15.89 -22.16
C ARG A 147 -15.73 -14.79 -21.14
N ALA A 148 -16.69 -14.33 -20.33
CA ALA A 148 -16.48 -13.30 -19.31
C ALA A 148 -17.06 -13.76 -17.96
N LEU A 149 -16.42 -13.34 -16.86
CA LEU A 149 -16.90 -13.62 -15.51
C LEU A 149 -18.06 -12.67 -15.14
N CYS A 150 -19.09 -13.19 -14.47
CA CYS A 150 -20.11 -12.37 -13.83
C CYS A 150 -19.47 -11.45 -12.78
N ARG A 151 -19.93 -10.20 -12.66
CA ARG A 151 -19.51 -9.35 -11.53
C ARG A 151 -20.41 -9.61 -10.33
N PHE A 152 -19.90 -9.40 -9.11
CA PHE A 152 -20.72 -9.36 -7.91
C PHE A 152 -21.53 -10.67 -7.69
N VAL A 153 -20.86 -11.82 -7.85
CA VAL A 153 -21.41 -13.18 -7.59
C VAL A 153 -20.73 -13.90 -6.43
N ASP A 154 -19.79 -13.22 -5.78
CA ASP A 154 -19.11 -13.63 -4.55
C ASP A 154 -19.23 -12.46 -3.56
N ASP A 155 -19.55 -12.77 -2.30
CA ASP A 155 -19.38 -11.82 -1.19
C ASP A 155 -17.90 -11.43 -1.02
N LEU A 156 -17.64 -10.24 -0.47
CA LEU A 156 -16.32 -9.83 0.00
C LEU A 156 -15.87 -10.79 1.11
N ALA A 157 -14.68 -11.41 0.96
CA ALA A 157 -14.18 -12.26 2.03
C ALA A 157 -13.78 -11.43 3.25
N ALA A 158 -14.14 -11.93 4.43
CA ALA A 158 -13.65 -11.42 5.70
C ALA A 158 -12.14 -11.68 5.82
N THR A 159 -11.39 -10.71 6.34
CA THR A 159 -10.00 -10.91 6.76
C THR A 159 -10.01 -11.58 8.14
N PRO A 160 -9.34 -12.72 8.36
CA PRO A 160 -9.20 -13.30 9.69
C PRO A 160 -8.50 -12.34 10.64
N LEU A 161 -8.92 -12.30 11.91
CA LEU A 161 -8.31 -11.43 12.93
C LEU A 161 -7.46 -12.27 13.89
N VAL A 162 -6.30 -11.75 14.27
CA VAL A 162 -5.43 -12.33 15.31
C VAL A 162 -5.01 -11.21 16.27
N THR A 163 -5.53 -11.21 17.49
CA THR A 163 -5.22 -10.18 18.49
C THR A 163 -3.96 -10.54 19.27
N VAL A 164 -3.01 -9.61 19.35
CA VAL A 164 -1.77 -9.70 20.13
C VAL A 164 -1.65 -8.41 20.94
N ASP A 165 -2.46 -8.31 22.00
CA ASP A 165 -2.64 -7.08 22.79
C ASP A 165 -1.97 -7.14 24.17
N GLY A 166 -1.14 -8.16 24.43
CA GLY A 166 -0.49 -8.41 25.71
C GLY A 166 -1.39 -9.17 26.70
N ALA A 167 -2.71 -9.00 26.65
CA ALA A 167 -3.67 -9.78 27.43
C ALA A 167 -3.98 -11.14 26.76
N THR A 168 -4.02 -11.18 25.43
CA THR A 168 -3.99 -12.42 24.64
C THR A 168 -2.57 -13.02 24.51
N GLY A 169 -1.55 -12.28 24.97
CA GLY A 169 -0.13 -12.57 24.81
C GLY A 169 0.57 -11.59 23.86
N SER A 170 1.90 -11.72 23.77
CA SER A 170 2.79 -10.86 22.96
C SER A 170 3.49 -11.60 21.82
N ALA A 171 3.11 -12.84 21.54
CA ALA A 171 3.76 -13.68 20.52
C ALA A 171 2.73 -14.39 19.63
N VAL A 172 3.02 -14.44 18.32
CA VAL A 172 2.22 -15.16 17.32
C VAL A 172 3.14 -15.89 16.33
N THR A 173 2.71 -17.06 15.84
CA THR A 173 3.34 -17.74 14.70
C THR A 173 2.54 -17.48 13.43
N ILE A 174 3.21 -17.10 12.34
CA ILE A 174 2.60 -16.92 11.02
C ILE A 174 3.38 -17.72 9.99
N GLY A 175 2.75 -18.77 9.47
CA GLY A 175 3.30 -19.60 8.39
C GLY A 175 2.89 -19.10 7.00
N ALA A 176 3.80 -19.20 6.04
CA ALA A 176 3.51 -19.13 4.62
C ALA A 176 3.21 -20.54 4.07
N PHE A 177 1.98 -20.73 3.59
CA PHE A 177 1.45 -22.02 3.15
C PHE A 177 1.05 -21.99 1.67
N GLN A 178 1.20 -23.15 1.01
CA GLN A 178 0.71 -23.37 -0.34
C GLN A 178 -0.76 -23.81 -0.29
N LYS A 179 -1.69 -23.01 -0.84
CA LYS A 179 -3.13 -23.31 -0.79
C LYS A 179 -3.80 -23.28 -2.16
N ARG A 180 -5.05 -23.76 -2.23
CA ARG A 180 -5.95 -23.52 -3.38
C ARG A 180 -7.11 -22.62 -2.97
N ILE A 181 -7.19 -21.43 -3.54
CA ILE A 181 -8.23 -20.43 -3.21
C ILE A 181 -9.11 -20.13 -4.42
N LYS A 182 -10.43 -20.07 -4.19
CA LYS A 182 -11.44 -19.79 -5.23
C LYS A 182 -11.77 -18.31 -5.29
N PHE A 183 -10.99 -17.57 -6.09
CA PHE A 183 -11.12 -16.13 -6.32
C PHE A 183 -12.47 -15.69 -6.91
N HIS A 184 -13.23 -16.60 -7.55
CA HIS A 184 -14.51 -16.29 -8.18
C HIS A 184 -15.37 -17.54 -8.30
N ARG A 185 -16.69 -17.42 -8.16
CA ARG A 185 -17.68 -18.51 -8.27
C ARG A 185 -17.52 -19.33 -9.56
N ASP A 186 -17.19 -18.67 -10.67
CA ASP A 186 -17.13 -19.26 -12.00
C ASP A 186 -15.69 -19.56 -12.48
N LEU A 187 -14.68 -19.42 -11.60
CA LEU A 187 -13.31 -19.88 -11.83
C LEU A 187 -12.99 -21.16 -11.03
N PRO A 188 -12.17 -22.08 -11.56
CA PRO A 188 -11.50 -23.09 -10.74
C PRO A 188 -10.60 -22.46 -9.66
N ALA A 189 -10.40 -23.15 -8.54
CA ALA A 189 -9.54 -22.64 -7.46
C ALA A 189 -8.08 -22.55 -7.91
N SER A 190 -7.48 -21.37 -7.76
CA SER A 190 -6.09 -21.06 -8.10
C SER A 190 -5.14 -21.65 -7.05
N LYS A 191 -3.99 -22.20 -7.47
CA LYS A 191 -2.83 -22.36 -6.59
C LYS A 191 -2.33 -20.97 -6.18
N VAL A 192 -1.99 -20.80 -4.91
CA VAL A 192 -1.49 -19.55 -4.29
C VAL A 192 -0.50 -19.88 -3.16
N TYR A 193 0.32 -18.90 -2.78
CA TYR A 193 1.05 -18.89 -1.51
C TYR A 193 0.38 -17.86 -0.59
N VAL A 194 0.14 -18.20 0.68
CA VAL A 194 -0.70 -17.42 1.59
C VAL A 194 -0.25 -17.51 3.04
N TYR A 195 -0.41 -16.44 3.80
CA TYR A 195 -0.10 -16.41 5.23
C TYR A 195 -1.30 -16.87 6.08
N GLY A 196 -1.01 -17.53 7.21
CA GLY A 196 -1.98 -17.94 8.23
C GLY A 196 -1.30 -18.30 9.55
N VAL A 197 -2.07 -18.48 10.63
CA VAL A 197 -1.54 -19.09 11.88
C VAL A 197 -1.33 -20.60 11.73
N ASP A 198 -2.05 -21.21 10.78
CA ASP A 198 -1.95 -22.60 10.33
C ASP A 198 -2.40 -22.71 8.85
N GLU A 199 -2.22 -23.86 8.23
CA GLU A 199 -2.64 -24.09 6.83
C GLU A 199 -4.16 -23.94 6.63
N GLN A 200 -4.97 -24.25 7.64
CA GLN A 200 -6.44 -24.25 7.57
C GLN A 200 -6.99 -22.81 7.51
N SER A 201 -6.44 -21.91 8.32
CA SER A 201 -6.73 -20.48 8.40
C SER A 201 -6.05 -19.64 7.31
N ALA A 202 -4.94 -20.14 6.73
CA ALA A 202 -4.17 -19.41 5.71
C ALA A 202 -5.04 -18.93 4.54
N SER A 203 -4.90 -17.66 4.16
CA SER A 203 -5.85 -16.98 3.27
C SER A 203 -5.19 -15.82 2.52
N TYR A 204 -5.91 -15.25 1.52
CA TYR A 204 -5.47 -14.04 0.83
C TYR A 204 -6.54 -12.93 0.92
N PRO A 205 -6.24 -11.76 1.52
CA PRO A 205 -5.05 -11.49 2.33
C PRO A 205 -4.93 -12.47 3.51
N GLY A 206 -3.71 -12.61 4.03
CA GLY A 206 -3.48 -13.27 5.31
C GLY A 206 -4.16 -12.55 6.47
N PRO A 207 -4.02 -13.04 7.71
CA PRO A 207 -4.67 -12.46 8.87
C PRO A 207 -4.32 -10.98 9.06
N MET A 208 -5.26 -10.22 9.62
CA MET A 208 -4.98 -8.95 10.27
C MET A 208 -4.50 -9.25 11.70
N ILE A 209 -3.21 -9.03 11.94
CA ILE A 209 -2.69 -8.97 13.31
C ILE A 209 -3.15 -7.63 13.90
N VAL A 210 -3.79 -7.66 15.06
CA VAL A 210 -4.26 -6.47 15.79
C VAL A 210 -3.44 -6.35 17.06
N ALA A 211 -2.64 -5.29 17.15
CA ALA A 211 -1.74 -5.02 18.27
C ALA A 211 -2.08 -3.70 18.96
N THR A 212 -1.65 -3.57 20.22
CA THR A 212 -1.81 -2.35 21.01
C THR A 212 -0.52 -1.53 20.99
N ARG A 213 -0.63 -0.20 20.85
CA ARG A 213 0.49 0.72 20.93
C ARG A 213 1.27 0.54 22.25
N HIS A 214 2.60 0.63 22.17
CA HIS A 214 3.55 0.34 23.25
C HIS A 214 3.49 -1.08 23.82
N THR A 215 2.80 -2.03 23.16
CA THR A 215 2.86 -3.46 23.48
C THR A 215 3.71 -4.18 22.42
N PRO A 216 4.94 -4.61 22.74
CA PRO A 216 5.78 -5.34 21.81
C PRO A 216 5.12 -6.63 21.33
N THR A 217 5.26 -6.92 20.04
CA THR A 217 4.72 -8.10 19.37
C THR A 217 5.85 -8.86 18.68
N THR A 218 6.08 -10.09 19.11
CA THR A 218 7.00 -11.03 18.47
C THR A 218 6.24 -11.88 17.45
N VAL A 219 6.70 -11.93 16.20
CA VAL A 219 6.14 -12.77 15.15
C VAL A 219 7.17 -13.81 14.72
N ARG A 220 6.91 -15.09 14.99
CA ARG A 220 7.67 -16.19 14.39
C ARG A 220 7.12 -16.47 12.99
N TRP A 221 7.90 -16.10 11.99
CA TRP A 221 7.64 -16.43 10.61
C TRP A 221 8.11 -17.86 10.30
N GLU A 222 7.26 -18.63 9.62
CA GLU A 222 7.56 -19.99 9.19
C GLU A 222 7.34 -20.14 7.68
N ASN A 223 8.22 -20.89 7.01
CA ASN A 223 8.11 -21.14 5.58
C ASN A 223 7.73 -22.62 5.37
N HIS A 224 6.49 -22.87 4.93
CA HIS A 224 5.94 -24.19 4.64
C HIS A 224 5.67 -24.37 3.14
N LEU A 225 6.38 -23.62 2.29
CA LEU A 225 6.18 -23.59 0.84
C LEU A 225 6.87 -24.77 0.15
N SER A 226 6.25 -25.95 0.23
CA SER A 226 6.73 -27.26 -0.27
C SER A 226 7.08 -27.35 -1.77
N ASP A 227 6.86 -26.29 -2.56
CA ASP A 227 7.31 -26.20 -3.95
C ASP A 227 8.84 -26.16 -4.07
N GLN A 228 9.38 -26.97 -4.99
CA GLN A 228 10.80 -26.94 -5.37
C GLN A 228 11.13 -25.79 -6.34
N GLN A 229 10.14 -25.25 -7.04
CA GLN A 229 10.24 -24.12 -7.95
C GLN A 229 8.99 -23.24 -7.83
N HIS A 230 9.18 -21.92 -7.90
CA HIS A 230 8.11 -20.93 -7.70
C HIS A 230 6.96 -21.08 -8.71
N MET A 231 5.71 -21.01 -8.25
CA MET A 231 4.50 -21.26 -9.04
C MET A 231 4.26 -20.25 -10.20
N LEU A 232 5.00 -19.15 -10.20
CA LEU A 232 5.13 -18.17 -11.28
C LEU A 232 6.58 -18.15 -11.76
N GLY A 233 6.83 -18.04 -13.07
CA GLY A 233 8.19 -18.15 -13.62
C GLY A 233 9.14 -17.04 -13.13
N VAL A 234 10.21 -17.45 -12.47
CA VAL A 234 11.32 -16.59 -12.01
C VAL A 234 12.17 -16.15 -13.22
N ASP A 235 12.67 -14.92 -13.16
CA ASP A 235 13.61 -14.38 -14.14
C ASP A 235 15.01 -14.29 -13.51
N TYR A 236 15.77 -15.38 -13.62
CA TYR A 236 17.15 -15.47 -13.14
C TYR A 236 18.17 -14.67 -14.00
N SER A 237 17.72 -13.87 -14.97
CA SER A 237 18.59 -12.88 -15.65
C SER A 237 18.64 -11.54 -14.92
N LEU A 238 17.80 -11.35 -13.91
CA LEU A 238 17.87 -10.22 -13.00
C LEU A 238 19.10 -10.28 -12.09
N PRO A 239 19.61 -9.12 -11.64
CA PRO A 239 20.73 -9.07 -10.71
C PRO A 239 20.31 -9.62 -9.32
N HIS A 240 21.19 -10.41 -8.70
CA HIS A 240 21.15 -10.82 -7.28
C HIS A 240 19.93 -11.62 -6.77
N VAL A 241 19.11 -12.18 -7.66
CA VAL A 241 17.93 -13.01 -7.31
C VAL A 241 18.27 -14.10 -6.28
N ALA A 242 17.42 -14.22 -5.25
CA ALA A 242 17.49 -15.27 -4.23
C ALA A 242 17.44 -16.66 -4.87
N SER A 243 18.58 -17.35 -4.85
CA SER A 243 18.82 -18.63 -5.51
C SER A 243 19.34 -19.67 -4.51
N PRO A 244 18.46 -20.25 -3.66
CA PRO A 244 18.86 -21.22 -2.63
C PRO A 244 19.47 -22.49 -3.23
N ALA A 245 20.57 -22.97 -2.64
CA ALA A 245 21.32 -24.14 -3.11
C ALA A 245 20.54 -25.46 -2.90
N LYS A 246 19.72 -25.55 -1.85
CA LYS A 246 18.79 -26.66 -1.59
C LYS A 246 17.42 -26.46 -2.25
N GLY A 247 17.25 -25.42 -3.06
CA GLY A 247 15.96 -25.06 -3.66
C GLY A 247 14.91 -24.62 -2.65
N GLY A 248 13.63 -24.83 -2.98
CA GLY A 248 12.51 -24.28 -2.22
C GLY A 248 12.19 -22.82 -2.61
N ILE A 249 11.19 -22.23 -1.94
CA ILE A 249 10.78 -20.84 -2.17
C ILE A 249 11.39 -19.95 -1.08
N PRO A 250 12.28 -18.99 -1.41
CA PRO A 250 12.69 -17.95 -0.46
C PRO A 250 11.52 -17.04 -0.10
N MET A 251 11.44 -16.67 1.18
CA MET A 251 10.59 -15.57 1.64
C MET A 251 11.34 -14.68 2.63
N SER A 252 11.02 -13.40 2.67
CA SER A 252 11.44 -12.44 3.71
C SER A 252 10.25 -11.53 4.03
N PRO A 253 9.51 -11.78 5.13
CA PRO A 253 8.33 -10.97 5.45
C PRO A 253 8.73 -9.60 6.00
N HIS A 254 8.41 -8.54 5.26
CA HIS A 254 8.53 -7.15 5.68
C HIS A 254 7.23 -6.65 6.30
N LEU A 255 7.31 -5.92 7.41
CA LEU A 255 6.17 -5.20 8.01
C LEU A 255 6.18 -3.74 7.55
N HIS A 256 5.52 -3.49 6.41
CA HIS A 256 5.46 -2.18 5.78
C HIS A 256 4.84 -1.13 6.68
N GLY A 257 5.66 -0.12 7.00
CA GLY A 257 5.29 1.07 7.77
C GLY A 257 5.59 0.97 9.28
N ALA A 258 6.39 0.00 9.73
CA ALA A 258 6.78 -0.16 11.12
C ALA A 258 8.14 0.50 11.49
N GLU A 259 8.16 1.16 12.65
CA GLU A 259 9.35 1.42 13.46
C GLU A 259 9.83 0.07 14.05
N THR A 260 10.82 -0.57 13.42
CA THR A 260 11.33 -1.89 13.83
C THR A 260 12.85 -2.00 13.64
N PRO A 261 13.57 -2.83 14.42
CA PRO A 261 14.99 -3.09 14.19
C PRO A 261 15.26 -3.70 12.80
N SER A 262 16.44 -3.44 12.25
CA SER A 262 16.87 -3.96 10.93
C SER A 262 16.75 -5.49 10.78
N ASP A 263 17.01 -6.24 11.85
CA ASP A 263 16.89 -7.72 11.85
C ASP A 263 15.43 -8.22 11.75
N SER A 264 14.48 -7.35 12.06
CA SER A 264 13.04 -7.62 12.17
C SER A 264 12.25 -6.97 11.03
N ASP A 265 12.86 -6.02 10.30
CA ASP A 265 12.30 -5.26 9.18
C ASP A 265 11.99 -6.11 7.94
N GLY A 266 12.63 -7.26 7.75
CA GLY A 266 12.48 -8.07 6.53
C GLY A 266 13.29 -7.53 5.34
N HIS A 267 14.53 -7.09 5.62
CA HIS A 267 15.49 -6.64 4.61
C HIS A 267 15.63 -7.64 3.43
N PRO A 268 15.78 -7.22 2.16
CA PRO A 268 15.67 -8.12 1.00
C PRO A 268 16.62 -9.33 0.97
N HIS A 269 17.80 -9.22 1.61
CA HIS A 269 18.75 -10.34 1.78
C HIS A 269 18.55 -11.15 3.06
N ALA A 270 17.52 -10.88 3.87
CA ALA A 270 17.10 -11.68 5.01
C ALA A 270 16.04 -12.73 4.62
N TRP A 271 16.12 -13.24 3.39
CA TRP A 271 15.24 -14.31 2.92
C TRP A 271 15.64 -15.66 3.53
N PHE A 272 14.68 -16.57 3.67
CA PHE A 272 14.91 -17.95 4.12
C PHE A 272 13.94 -18.95 3.46
N THR A 273 14.36 -20.22 3.38
CA THR A 273 13.56 -21.33 2.84
C THR A 273 13.21 -22.37 3.92
N GLN A 274 12.18 -23.18 3.66
CA GLN A 274 11.84 -24.35 4.48
C GLN A 274 12.99 -25.37 4.66
N HIS A 275 14.00 -25.33 3.78
CA HIS A 275 15.15 -26.25 3.77
C HIS A 275 16.35 -25.70 4.54
N GLY A 276 16.17 -24.59 5.28
CA GLY A 276 17.23 -23.94 6.05
C GLY A 276 18.32 -23.31 5.20
N ASP A 277 18.01 -22.90 3.96
CA ASP A 277 18.83 -21.92 3.24
C ASP A 277 18.37 -20.52 3.59
N SER A 278 19.31 -19.57 3.65
CA SER A 278 19.01 -18.17 3.92
C SER A 278 20.00 -17.22 3.22
N GLY A 279 19.59 -15.96 3.08
CA GLY A 279 20.40 -14.89 2.50
C GLY A 279 21.36 -14.24 3.51
N SER A 280 22.27 -13.40 3.00
CA SER A 280 23.38 -12.83 3.76
C SER A 280 23.01 -11.81 4.85
N ALA A 281 21.74 -11.43 4.97
CA ALA A 281 21.24 -10.55 6.04
C ALA A 281 20.26 -11.26 6.99
N PHE A 282 20.08 -12.57 6.87
CA PHE A 282 19.17 -13.33 7.73
C PHE A 282 19.78 -13.54 9.12
N ALA A 283 19.21 -12.88 10.13
CA ALA A 283 19.56 -13.08 11.53
C ALA A 283 18.63 -14.06 12.26
N SER A 284 17.32 -14.02 11.94
CA SER A 284 16.27 -14.76 12.63
C SER A 284 15.03 -14.87 11.75
N SER A 285 14.22 -15.93 11.90
CA SER A 285 12.85 -15.97 11.36
C SER A 285 11.81 -15.40 12.33
N THR A 286 12.25 -14.85 13.46
CA THR A 286 11.40 -14.26 14.50
C THR A 286 11.66 -12.76 14.60
N SER A 287 10.75 -11.96 14.05
CA SER A 287 10.78 -10.49 14.13
C SER A 287 10.20 -10.00 15.46
N THR A 288 10.67 -8.87 15.98
CA THR A 288 10.04 -8.16 17.10
C THR A 288 9.66 -6.73 16.71
N TYR A 289 8.37 -6.42 16.88
CA TYR A 289 7.78 -5.12 16.57
C TYR A 289 7.47 -4.37 17.88
N PRO A 290 8.17 -3.26 18.20
CA PRO A 290 7.97 -2.50 19.45
C PRO A 290 6.60 -1.81 19.56
N ASN A 291 5.95 -1.51 18.42
CA ASN A 291 4.68 -0.79 18.34
C ASN A 291 4.69 0.59 19.05
N SER A 292 5.82 1.31 19.04
CA SER A 292 5.99 2.66 19.61
C SER A 292 5.16 3.71 18.88
N GLN A 293 5.06 3.61 17.56
CA GLN A 293 4.38 4.57 16.69
C GLN A 293 2.87 4.72 16.95
N PRO A 294 2.28 5.88 16.60
CA PRO A 294 0.83 6.10 16.54
C PRO A 294 0.01 5.02 15.81
N PRO A 295 -1.29 4.86 16.13
CA PRO A 295 -2.15 3.83 15.53
C PRO A 295 -2.36 4.07 14.03
N ALA A 296 -2.17 3.00 13.26
CA ALA A 296 -2.14 3.03 11.81
C ALA A 296 -2.51 1.66 11.22
N LEU A 297 -3.00 1.64 9.96
CA LEU A 297 -3.04 0.41 9.17
C LEU A 297 -1.67 0.21 8.51
N LEU A 298 -0.95 -0.78 9.00
CA LEU A 298 0.24 -1.36 8.38
C LEU A 298 -0.20 -2.59 7.58
N TRP A 299 0.73 -3.16 6.83
CA TRP A 299 0.53 -4.43 6.13
C TRP A 299 1.84 -5.17 6.07
N PHE A 300 1.79 -6.50 6.03
CA PHE A 300 3.01 -7.30 5.87
C PHE A 300 2.97 -8.02 4.53
N HIS A 301 4.11 -8.10 3.86
CA HIS A 301 4.24 -8.75 2.57
C HIS A 301 5.63 -9.35 2.41
N ASP A 302 5.78 -10.25 1.44
CA ASP A 302 7.11 -10.73 1.09
C ASP A 302 7.97 -9.64 0.43
N HIS A 303 9.27 -9.64 0.73
CA HIS A 303 10.30 -8.70 0.23
C HIS A 303 11.57 -9.46 -0.22
N ALA A 304 11.47 -10.75 -0.57
CA ALA A 304 12.64 -11.56 -0.89
C ALA A 304 13.30 -11.10 -2.21
N MET A 305 14.61 -10.79 -2.17
CA MET A 305 15.38 -10.28 -3.30
C MET A 305 15.19 -11.09 -4.60
N GLY A 306 14.80 -10.41 -5.67
CA GLY A 306 14.54 -11.02 -6.97
C GLY A 306 13.20 -11.78 -7.07
N LEU A 307 12.36 -11.75 -6.03
CA LEU A 307 11.12 -12.51 -5.91
C LEU A 307 9.92 -11.75 -5.32
N THR A 308 10.08 -10.62 -4.61
CA THR A 308 9.00 -9.78 -4.04
C THR A 308 7.75 -9.70 -4.93
N ARG A 309 7.92 -9.26 -6.20
CA ARG A 309 6.82 -9.09 -7.17
C ARG A 309 6.07 -10.39 -7.48
N LEU A 310 6.74 -11.54 -7.38
CA LEU A 310 6.23 -12.87 -7.67
C LEU A 310 5.55 -13.48 -6.44
N ASN A 311 6.19 -13.38 -5.27
CA ASN A 311 5.65 -13.85 -3.99
C ASN A 311 4.38 -13.07 -3.59
N VAL A 312 4.38 -11.73 -3.74
CA VAL A 312 3.19 -10.89 -3.55
C VAL A 312 2.12 -11.17 -4.62
N ALA A 313 2.52 -11.44 -5.88
CA ALA A 313 1.57 -11.86 -6.92
C ALA A 313 0.95 -13.24 -6.67
N ALA A 314 1.69 -14.16 -6.04
CA ALA A 314 1.23 -15.49 -5.63
C ALA A 314 0.29 -15.45 -4.41
N GLY A 315 0.43 -14.44 -3.55
CA GLY A 315 -0.52 -14.14 -2.46
C GLY A 315 0.11 -13.84 -1.09
N LEU A 316 1.43 -13.70 -0.97
CA LEU A 316 2.10 -13.38 0.30
C LEU A 316 1.92 -11.90 0.67
N ALA A 317 0.73 -11.56 1.17
CA ALA A 317 0.45 -10.31 1.87
C ALA A 317 -0.67 -10.49 2.92
N GLY A 318 -0.53 -9.85 4.08
CA GLY A 318 -1.50 -9.79 5.19
C GLY A 318 -1.56 -8.38 5.80
N LEU A 319 -2.31 -8.19 6.88
CA LEU A 319 -2.55 -6.87 7.49
C LEU A 319 -2.02 -6.76 8.91
N TYR A 320 -1.67 -5.55 9.33
CA TYR A 320 -1.27 -5.28 10.71
C TYR A 320 -1.91 -3.97 11.17
N LEU A 321 -2.56 -3.97 12.34
CA LEU A 321 -3.30 -2.82 12.84
C LEU A 321 -2.84 -2.49 14.26
N ILE A 322 -2.09 -1.40 14.38
CA ILE A 322 -1.79 -0.80 15.69
C ILE A 322 -3.00 0.01 16.12
N LYS A 323 -3.50 -0.25 17.33
CA LYS A 323 -4.56 0.50 18.00
C LYS A 323 -4.02 1.26 19.21
N ASP A 324 -4.64 2.39 19.53
CA ASP A 324 -4.32 3.20 20.72
C ASP A 324 -5.60 3.59 21.46
N PRO A 325 -6.30 2.61 22.08
CA PRO A 325 -7.60 2.84 22.73
C PRO A 325 -7.50 3.63 24.04
N GLY A 326 -6.30 3.78 24.60
CA GLY A 326 -6.02 4.59 25.78
C GLY A 326 -5.54 6.01 25.44
N GLY A 327 -4.82 6.18 24.34
CA GLY A 327 -4.36 7.47 23.81
C GLY A 327 -5.30 8.02 22.74
N VAL A 328 -4.82 8.16 21.50
CA VAL A 328 -5.49 9.01 20.49
C VAL A 328 -6.86 8.49 20.02
N GLU A 329 -7.15 7.19 20.13
CA GLU A 329 -8.48 6.65 19.79
C GLU A 329 -9.49 6.74 20.95
N GLN A 330 -9.06 7.05 22.17
CA GLN A 330 -9.92 7.18 23.35
C GLN A 330 -11.05 8.21 23.16
N PRO A 331 -10.80 9.46 22.72
CA PRO A 331 -11.87 10.44 22.42
C PRO A 331 -12.66 10.10 21.14
N MET A 332 -12.26 9.06 20.39
CA MET A 332 -12.92 8.63 19.16
C MET A 332 -13.86 7.44 19.35
N ALA A 333 -13.71 6.67 20.43
CA ALA A 333 -14.41 5.41 20.69
C ALA A 333 -15.96 5.52 20.65
N GLY A 334 -16.52 6.69 20.92
CA GLY A 334 -17.97 6.94 20.90
C GLY A 334 -18.59 7.20 19.51
N TRP A 335 -17.77 7.45 18.47
CA TRP A 335 -18.28 7.81 17.13
C TRP A 335 -17.58 7.08 15.97
N LEU A 336 -16.37 6.56 16.18
CA LEU A 336 -15.57 5.91 15.15
C LEU A 336 -16.09 4.48 14.87
N PRO A 337 -16.44 4.12 13.63
CA PRO A 337 -16.98 2.78 13.33
C PRO A 337 -15.99 1.65 13.66
N SER A 338 -16.55 0.53 14.12
CA SER A 338 -15.84 -0.63 14.64
C SER A 338 -16.62 -1.93 14.35
N GLY A 339 -16.02 -3.10 14.58
CA GLY A 339 -16.66 -4.40 14.33
C GLY A 339 -16.99 -4.61 12.85
N GLU A 340 -18.22 -5.05 12.53
CA GLU A 340 -18.70 -5.19 11.14
C GLU A 340 -18.72 -3.86 10.33
N PHE A 341 -18.47 -2.72 10.98
CA PHE A 341 -18.45 -1.39 10.36
C PHE A 341 -17.03 -0.83 10.13
N ASP A 342 -15.97 -1.57 10.52
CA ASP A 342 -14.57 -1.26 10.22
C ASP A 342 -14.00 -2.30 9.26
N VAL A 343 -14.04 -1.99 7.96
CA VAL A 343 -13.84 -2.97 6.88
C VAL A 343 -12.52 -2.71 6.17
N PRO A 344 -11.52 -3.62 6.26
CA PRO A 344 -10.33 -3.55 5.43
C PRO A 344 -10.65 -3.93 3.98
N LEU A 345 -10.15 -3.14 3.04
CA LEU A 345 -10.24 -3.39 1.60
C LEU A 345 -8.82 -3.46 1.02
N VAL A 346 -8.34 -4.68 0.77
CA VAL A 346 -7.05 -4.97 0.15
C VAL A 346 -7.24 -5.08 -1.35
N LEU A 347 -6.81 -4.05 -2.09
CA LEU A 347 -6.99 -3.95 -3.54
C LEU A 347 -5.74 -4.46 -4.27
N ALA A 348 -5.90 -5.52 -5.08
CA ALA A 348 -4.86 -6.00 -5.99
C ALA A 348 -5.47 -6.33 -7.35
N ASP A 349 -4.82 -5.98 -8.46
CA ASP A 349 -5.23 -6.45 -9.77
C ASP A 349 -4.48 -7.72 -10.17
N ARG A 350 -5.17 -8.58 -10.93
CA ARG A 350 -4.68 -9.89 -11.35
C ARG A 350 -5.12 -10.20 -12.78
N LYS A 351 -4.54 -11.27 -13.33
CA LYS A 351 -4.99 -11.94 -14.57
C LYS A 351 -5.18 -13.41 -14.26
N PHE A 352 -6.19 -14.04 -14.83
CA PHE A 352 -6.48 -15.47 -14.65
C PHE A 352 -6.53 -16.20 -15.99
N ARG A 353 -6.04 -17.44 -16.03
CA ARG A 353 -6.34 -18.41 -17.09
C ARG A 353 -7.72 -19.01 -16.88
N ARG A 354 -8.24 -19.72 -17.90
CA ARG A 354 -9.51 -20.46 -17.80
C ARG A 354 -9.48 -21.62 -16.79
N ASP A 355 -8.31 -22.17 -16.49
CA ASP A 355 -8.11 -23.18 -15.44
C ASP A 355 -7.87 -22.56 -14.05
N GLY A 356 -8.23 -21.28 -13.88
CA GLY A 356 -8.14 -20.54 -12.62
C GLY A 356 -6.72 -20.10 -12.23
N ARG A 357 -5.65 -20.53 -12.92
CA ARG A 357 -4.29 -20.12 -12.55
C ARG A 357 -4.07 -18.61 -12.71
N VAL A 358 -3.43 -17.99 -11.72
CA VAL A 358 -2.92 -16.61 -11.82
C VAL A 358 -1.92 -16.55 -12.97
N VAL A 359 -2.06 -15.57 -13.85
CA VAL A 359 -1.09 -15.28 -14.92
C VAL A 359 -0.22 -14.13 -14.48
N TYR A 360 0.99 -14.46 -14.04
CA TYR A 360 2.13 -13.56 -14.10
C TYR A 360 2.97 -13.98 -15.31
N SER A 361 3.26 -13.02 -16.19
CA SER A 361 3.97 -13.31 -17.45
C SER A 361 4.99 -12.24 -17.71
N GLY A 362 6.24 -12.64 -17.94
CA GLY A 362 7.23 -11.80 -18.59
C GLY A 362 6.89 -11.51 -20.06
N MET A 363 7.76 -10.81 -20.75
CA MET A 363 7.80 -10.78 -22.22
C MET A 363 8.79 -11.85 -22.69
N ARG A 364 8.38 -12.76 -23.58
CA ARG A 364 9.36 -13.60 -24.31
C ARG A 364 9.87 -12.78 -25.49
N MET A 365 11.06 -12.21 -25.34
CA MET A 365 11.71 -11.45 -26.42
C MET A 365 12.22 -12.41 -27.49
N GLY A 366 11.45 -12.56 -28.55
CA GLY A 366 11.68 -13.53 -29.61
C GLY A 366 12.77 -13.14 -30.60
N MET A 367 14.04 -13.16 -30.18
CA MET A 367 15.20 -13.40 -31.05
C MET A 367 16.45 -13.72 -30.18
N GLY A 368 17.06 -14.89 -30.40
CA GLY A 368 18.37 -15.26 -29.83
C GLY A 368 18.39 -16.01 -28.50
N GLY A 369 17.41 -15.85 -27.61
CA GLY A 369 17.41 -16.51 -26.28
C GLY A 369 16.03 -16.94 -25.80
N GLY A 370 15.92 -18.14 -25.25
CA GLY A 370 14.64 -18.75 -24.83
C GLY A 370 14.06 -18.25 -23.49
N GLY A 371 14.69 -17.24 -22.87
CA GLY A 371 14.40 -16.78 -21.52
C GLY A 371 13.02 -16.13 -21.33
N LEU A 372 12.61 -16.06 -20.06
CA LEU A 372 11.67 -15.03 -19.62
C LEU A 372 12.43 -13.72 -19.53
N SER A 373 11.78 -12.60 -19.88
CA SER A 373 12.25 -11.27 -19.53
C SER A 373 11.14 -10.57 -18.75
N MET A 374 11.53 -9.85 -17.70
CA MET A 374 10.68 -8.95 -16.92
C MET A 374 9.75 -8.06 -17.75
N LYS A 375 8.63 -7.66 -17.14
CA LYS A 375 7.79 -6.56 -17.62
C LYS A 375 8.02 -5.34 -16.74
N MET A 376 7.92 -4.14 -17.32
CA MET A 376 8.07 -2.89 -16.57
C MET A 376 6.99 -2.70 -15.49
N GLU A 377 5.76 -3.15 -15.75
CA GLU A 377 4.63 -3.07 -14.80
C GLU A 377 3.72 -4.29 -14.97
N TYR A 378 3.28 -4.89 -13.85
CA TYR A 378 2.21 -5.88 -13.83
C TYR A 378 0.84 -5.21 -13.72
N LEU A 379 0.22 -4.99 -14.88
CA LEU A 379 -1.15 -4.46 -14.97
C LEU A 379 -2.14 -5.57 -15.29
N GLY A 380 -2.81 -6.09 -14.27
CA GLY A 380 -3.95 -7.01 -14.34
C GLY A 380 -5.15 -6.49 -15.14
N ASN A 381 -6.10 -7.39 -15.44
CA ASN A 381 -7.32 -7.07 -16.20
C ASN A 381 -8.62 -7.24 -15.39
N VAL A 382 -8.53 -7.83 -14.19
CA VAL A 382 -9.61 -7.87 -13.20
C VAL A 382 -9.09 -7.34 -11.86
N ASN A 383 -9.96 -6.73 -11.05
CA ASN A 383 -9.62 -6.39 -9.67
C ASN A 383 -10.02 -7.52 -8.75
N VAL A 384 -9.14 -7.79 -7.80
CA VAL A 384 -9.39 -8.60 -6.61
C VAL A 384 -9.51 -7.65 -5.42
N VAL A 385 -10.51 -7.87 -4.58
CA VAL A 385 -10.63 -7.24 -3.26
C VAL A 385 -10.82 -8.35 -2.23
N ASN A 386 -9.99 -8.37 -1.19
CA ASN A 386 -9.94 -9.43 -0.17
C ASN A 386 -10.05 -10.85 -0.79
N GLY A 387 -9.18 -11.17 -1.75
CA GLY A 387 -9.17 -12.49 -2.40
C GLY A 387 -10.35 -12.83 -3.32
N LYS A 388 -11.28 -11.91 -3.58
CA LYS A 388 -12.42 -12.13 -4.50
C LYS A 388 -12.41 -11.20 -5.71
N VAL A 389 -12.77 -11.70 -6.89
CA VAL A 389 -12.87 -10.93 -8.13
C VAL A 389 -14.19 -10.18 -8.19
N TRP A 390 -14.12 -8.84 -8.20
CA TRP A 390 -15.30 -7.96 -8.21
C TRP A 390 -16.42 -8.38 -7.23
N PRO A 391 -16.14 -8.47 -5.91
CA PRO A 391 -17.13 -8.93 -4.95
C PRO A 391 -18.24 -7.90 -4.74
N PHE A 392 -19.29 -8.30 -4.01
CA PHE A 392 -20.19 -7.37 -3.35
C PHE A 392 -20.03 -7.38 -1.83
N LEU A 393 -20.40 -6.28 -1.18
CA LEU A 393 -20.57 -6.21 0.27
C LEU A 393 -21.99 -5.71 0.58
N SER A 394 -22.73 -6.48 1.35
CA SER A 394 -24.01 -6.05 1.93
C SER A 394 -23.72 -5.09 3.09
N VAL A 395 -24.31 -3.88 3.05
CA VAL A 395 -24.03 -2.80 3.99
C VAL A 395 -25.31 -2.21 4.57
N LYS A 396 -25.28 -1.85 5.85
CA LYS A 396 -26.42 -1.20 6.54
C LYS A 396 -26.44 0.30 6.23
N PRO A 397 -27.60 0.99 6.25
CA PRO A 397 -27.68 2.44 6.02
C PRO A 397 -27.15 3.25 7.22
N ARG A 398 -25.83 3.33 7.35
CA ARG A 398 -25.10 3.96 8.48
C ARG A 398 -23.67 4.38 8.11
N LEU A 399 -22.93 4.95 9.05
CA LEU A 399 -21.51 5.25 8.90
C LEU A 399 -20.65 3.97 8.91
N TYR A 400 -19.76 3.84 7.92
CA TYR A 400 -18.71 2.81 7.82
C TYR A 400 -17.32 3.45 7.82
N ARG A 401 -16.34 2.76 8.40
CA ARG A 401 -14.90 3.00 8.28
C ARG A 401 -14.33 2.00 7.28
N LEU A 402 -13.67 2.48 6.24
CA LEU A 402 -13.13 1.67 5.15
C LEU A 402 -11.62 1.90 5.05
N ARG A 403 -10.83 0.89 5.42
CA ARG A 403 -9.37 0.98 5.41
C ARG A 403 -8.83 0.45 4.07
N LEU A 404 -8.41 1.37 3.20
CA LEU A 404 -7.99 1.07 1.83
C LEU A 404 -6.49 0.79 1.79
N LEU A 405 -6.08 -0.34 1.19
CA LEU A 405 -4.68 -0.68 0.93
C LEU A 405 -4.44 -0.90 -0.57
N GLY A 406 -3.41 -0.25 -1.12
CA GLY A 406 -2.89 -0.52 -2.46
C GLY A 406 -1.92 -1.71 -2.47
N ALA A 407 -2.45 -2.94 -2.55
CA ALA A 407 -1.67 -4.20 -2.61
C ALA A 407 -1.48 -4.73 -4.05
N ALA A 408 -1.63 -3.88 -5.05
CA ALA A 408 -1.35 -4.22 -6.44
C ALA A 408 0.14 -4.01 -6.75
N ASN A 409 0.73 -4.89 -7.56
CA ASN A 409 2.13 -4.82 -7.99
C ASN A 409 2.53 -3.45 -8.59
N ALA A 410 1.69 -2.91 -9.49
CA ALA A 410 1.95 -1.63 -10.15
C ALA A 410 0.71 -0.75 -10.41
N ARG A 411 -0.50 -1.20 -10.02
CA ARG A 411 -1.72 -0.43 -10.29
C ARG A 411 -1.90 0.69 -9.28
N VAL A 412 -1.76 1.93 -9.74
CA VAL A 412 -2.35 3.10 -9.08
C VAL A 412 -3.88 3.09 -9.26
N TYR A 413 -4.60 3.38 -8.18
CA TYR A 413 -6.05 3.50 -8.15
C TYR A 413 -6.49 4.94 -7.92
N ARG A 414 -7.44 5.44 -8.72
CA ARG A 414 -8.21 6.66 -8.42
C ARG A 414 -9.64 6.25 -8.09
N LEU A 415 -9.84 5.93 -6.82
CA LEU A 415 -11.05 5.35 -6.24
C LEU A 415 -12.12 6.41 -6.03
N HIS A 416 -13.35 6.14 -6.49
CA HIS A 416 -14.54 6.88 -6.05
C HIS A 416 -15.74 5.95 -5.91
N PHE A 417 -16.63 6.26 -4.97
CA PHE A 417 -17.93 5.62 -4.81
C PHE A 417 -18.97 6.35 -5.68
N GLN A 418 -19.82 5.61 -6.38
CA GLN A 418 -20.86 6.17 -7.23
C GLN A 418 -22.16 5.35 -7.16
N CYS A 419 -23.29 6.02 -6.99
CA CYS A 419 -24.60 5.38 -7.09
C CYS A 419 -24.76 4.76 -8.50
N ALA A 420 -25.16 3.50 -8.55
CA ALA A 420 -25.64 2.82 -9.74
C ALA A 420 -27.17 2.88 -9.79
N ALA A 421 -27.75 2.77 -10.99
CA ALA A 421 -29.18 2.49 -11.11
C ALA A 421 -29.48 1.10 -10.50
N HIS A 422 -30.66 0.96 -9.87
CA HIS A 422 -31.15 -0.34 -9.44
C HIS A 422 -31.35 -1.25 -10.66
N SER A 423 -30.95 -2.52 -10.53
CA SER A 423 -31.00 -3.52 -11.59
C SER A 423 -31.14 -4.89 -10.95
N ASP A 424 -32.15 -5.64 -11.34
CA ASP A 424 -32.36 -7.03 -10.89
C ASP A 424 -31.29 -7.99 -11.47
N TYR A 425 -30.45 -7.49 -12.38
CA TYR A 425 -29.28 -8.18 -12.92
C TYR A 425 -27.99 -7.40 -12.62
N PRO A 426 -27.56 -7.29 -11.34
CA PRO A 426 -26.40 -6.48 -10.95
C PRO A 426 -25.09 -6.93 -11.59
N HIS A 427 -25.00 -8.20 -12.03
CA HIS A 427 -23.83 -8.79 -12.68
C HIS A 427 -23.48 -8.12 -14.03
N LEU A 428 -24.48 -7.54 -14.71
CA LEU A 428 -24.28 -6.63 -15.83
C LEU A 428 -23.96 -5.24 -15.28
N LEU A 429 -22.97 -4.56 -15.87
CA LEU A 429 -22.53 -3.24 -15.39
C LEU A 429 -23.70 -2.23 -15.46
N PRO A 430 -24.24 -1.76 -14.33
CA PRO A 430 -25.38 -0.85 -14.35
C PRO A 430 -24.96 0.53 -14.91
N PRO A 431 -25.88 1.30 -15.52
CA PRO A 431 -25.57 2.60 -16.08
C PRO A 431 -24.98 3.57 -15.04
N LEU A 432 -23.81 4.14 -15.34
CA LEU A 432 -23.05 5.04 -14.46
C LEU A 432 -23.62 6.47 -14.43
N HIS A 433 -24.93 6.60 -14.18
CA HIS A 433 -25.67 7.86 -14.21
C HIS A 433 -26.02 8.40 -12.81
N GLY A 434 -25.87 7.62 -11.74
CA GLY A 434 -26.07 8.11 -10.38
C GLY A 434 -24.91 8.99 -9.89
N PRO A 435 -25.14 9.83 -8.85
CA PRO A 435 -24.14 10.75 -8.32
C PRO A 435 -22.96 10.04 -7.67
N LYS A 436 -21.81 10.73 -7.60
CA LYS A 436 -20.69 10.30 -6.75
C LYS A 436 -20.98 10.60 -5.29
N LEU A 437 -20.60 9.69 -4.40
CA LEU A 437 -20.67 9.93 -2.96
C LEU A 437 -19.41 10.67 -2.46
N SER A 438 -19.58 11.48 -1.43
CA SER A 438 -18.47 12.05 -0.67
C SER A 438 -18.04 11.09 0.45
N MET A 439 -16.77 11.14 0.82
CA MET A 439 -16.20 10.44 1.97
C MET A 439 -15.35 11.42 2.80
N LEU A 440 -15.11 11.12 4.07
CA LEU A 440 -14.13 11.84 4.89
C LEU A 440 -12.90 10.96 5.06
N GLN A 441 -11.76 11.35 4.52
CA GLN A 441 -10.50 10.67 4.82
C GLN A 441 -10.01 11.11 6.19
N ILE A 442 -9.74 10.14 7.07
CA ILE A 442 -9.33 10.38 8.47
C ILE A 442 -7.88 9.98 8.75
N ALA A 443 -7.27 9.12 7.94
CA ALA A 443 -5.88 8.70 8.08
C ALA A 443 -5.15 8.52 6.74
N SER A 444 -3.82 8.46 6.82
CA SER A 444 -2.88 8.02 5.79
C SER A 444 -2.00 6.88 6.34
N ASP A 445 -0.95 6.50 5.60
CA ASP A 445 -0.04 5.38 5.94
C ASP A 445 0.36 5.31 7.42
N GLY A 446 0.86 6.43 7.97
CA GLY A 446 1.30 6.58 9.36
C GLY A 446 0.21 7.06 10.32
N GLY A 447 -1.06 6.72 10.09
CA GLY A 447 -2.16 7.01 11.01
C GLY A 447 -2.88 8.34 10.73
N TYR A 448 -3.56 8.87 11.75
CA TYR A 448 -4.57 9.92 11.59
C TYR A 448 -4.04 11.24 10.99
N LEU A 449 -4.85 11.88 10.15
CA LEU A 449 -4.66 13.26 9.71
C LEU A 449 -4.96 14.22 10.88
N ALA A 450 -4.55 15.49 10.78
CA ALA A 450 -4.90 16.48 11.81
C ALA A 450 -6.42 16.75 11.90
N ALA A 451 -7.12 16.65 10.76
CA ALA A 451 -8.55 16.90 10.60
C ALA A 451 -9.15 15.97 9.52
N PRO A 452 -10.45 15.66 9.54
CA PRO A 452 -11.09 14.86 8.50
C PRO A 452 -11.15 15.63 7.16
N VAL A 453 -10.61 15.04 6.09
CA VAL A 453 -10.54 15.69 4.78
C VAL A 453 -11.67 15.16 3.89
N ARG A 454 -12.61 16.03 3.51
CA ARG A 454 -13.70 15.67 2.58
C ARG A 454 -13.16 15.40 1.17
N ARG A 455 -13.39 14.20 0.64
CA ARG A 455 -12.97 13.77 -0.71
C ARG A 455 -14.16 13.28 -1.53
N SER A 456 -14.10 13.50 -2.84
CA SER A 456 -14.93 12.80 -3.83
C SER A 456 -14.18 11.67 -4.57
N SER A 457 -12.87 11.51 -4.28
CA SER A 457 -12.04 10.40 -4.73
C SER A 457 -10.72 10.35 -3.96
N VAL A 458 -10.21 9.15 -3.70
CA VAL A 458 -8.85 8.90 -3.20
C VAL A 458 -7.94 8.52 -4.38
N LEU A 459 -6.70 8.98 -4.37
CA LEU A 459 -5.62 8.40 -5.18
C LEU A 459 -4.81 7.49 -4.24
N LEU A 460 -4.53 6.27 -4.68
CA LEU A 460 -3.90 5.23 -3.87
C LEU A 460 -2.95 4.44 -4.78
N ALA A 461 -1.64 4.62 -4.60
CA ALA A 461 -0.60 3.85 -5.28
C ALA A 461 -0.31 2.53 -4.54
N PRO A 462 0.47 1.62 -5.14
CA PRO A 462 1.11 0.53 -4.41
C PRO A 462 1.79 1.01 -3.12
N GLY A 463 1.63 0.27 -2.02
CA GLY A 463 2.17 0.59 -0.69
C GLY A 463 1.39 1.63 0.13
N GLU A 464 0.64 2.53 -0.51
CA GLU A 464 -0.14 3.56 0.20
C GLU A 464 -1.37 2.97 0.92
N ARG A 465 -1.70 3.56 2.08
CA ARG A 465 -2.96 3.31 2.81
C ARG A 465 -3.76 4.60 2.98
N ALA A 466 -5.08 4.48 2.99
CA ALA A 466 -5.99 5.57 3.29
C ALA A 466 -7.22 5.06 4.05
N ASP A 467 -7.55 5.69 5.16
CA ASP A 467 -8.74 5.37 5.96
C ASP A 467 -9.84 6.39 5.66
N VAL A 468 -11.01 5.91 5.21
CA VAL A 468 -12.14 6.77 4.82
C VAL A 468 -13.44 6.38 5.51
N LEU A 469 -14.12 7.39 6.04
CA LEU A 469 -15.50 7.28 6.51
C LEU A 469 -16.45 7.47 5.33
N LEU A 470 -17.34 6.49 5.13
CA LEU A 470 -18.42 6.53 4.14
C LEU A 470 -19.76 6.51 4.87
N ASP A 471 -20.53 7.60 4.74
CA ASP A 471 -21.87 7.71 5.32
C ASP A 471 -22.93 7.15 4.35
N LEU A 472 -23.62 6.10 4.78
CA LEU A 472 -24.72 5.47 4.07
C LEU A 472 -26.08 5.72 4.75
N SER A 473 -26.14 6.56 5.79
CA SER A 473 -27.39 6.92 6.47
C SER A 473 -28.21 7.95 5.67
N ALA A 474 -27.54 8.90 5.01
CA ALA A 474 -28.14 10.00 4.26
C ALA A 474 -27.89 9.88 2.74
N LEU A 475 -28.30 8.76 2.13
CA LEU A 475 -28.07 8.50 0.71
C LEU A 475 -28.87 9.48 -0.20
N PRO A 476 -28.33 9.91 -1.37
CA PRO A 476 -28.95 10.96 -2.20
C PRO A 476 -30.32 10.59 -2.81
N SER A 477 -30.71 9.32 -2.78
CA SER A 477 -31.98 8.81 -3.29
C SER A 477 -32.16 7.35 -2.84
N PRO A 478 -33.40 6.86 -2.61
CA PRO A 478 -33.68 5.43 -2.48
C PRO A 478 -33.17 4.58 -3.66
N ALA A 479 -32.98 5.18 -4.84
CA ALA A 479 -32.38 4.51 -6.00
C ALA A 479 -30.88 4.20 -5.83
N CYS A 480 -30.18 4.85 -4.89
CA CYS A 480 -28.75 4.61 -4.61
C CYS A 480 -28.50 3.33 -3.77
N ARG A 481 -29.36 2.31 -3.90
CA ARG A 481 -29.21 1.02 -3.21
C ARG A 481 -27.95 0.26 -3.62
N HIS A 482 -27.50 0.45 -4.86
CA HIS A 482 -26.24 -0.11 -5.35
C HIS A 482 -25.21 1.01 -5.53
N ILE A 483 -24.03 0.83 -4.94
CA ILE A 483 -22.94 1.80 -4.95
C ILE A 483 -21.70 1.08 -5.48
N LEU A 484 -21.19 1.51 -6.63
CA LEU A 484 -19.98 0.95 -7.20
C LEU A 484 -18.74 1.68 -6.67
N LEU A 485 -17.74 0.92 -6.23
CA LEU A 485 -16.38 1.41 -6.07
C LEU A 485 -15.67 1.30 -7.43
N LEU A 486 -15.21 2.43 -7.95
CA LEU A 486 -14.69 2.55 -9.31
C LEU A 486 -13.28 3.13 -9.30
N ASN A 487 -12.38 2.53 -10.08
CA ASN A 487 -11.06 3.08 -10.38
C ASN A 487 -11.11 3.86 -11.71
N THR A 488 -10.60 5.10 -11.70
CA THR A 488 -10.50 5.98 -12.86
C THR A 488 -9.07 6.43 -13.20
N ALA A 489 -8.06 5.82 -12.58
CA ALA A 489 -6.65 6.07 -12.88
C ALA A 489 -6.26 5.41 -14.23
N PRO A 490 -5.56 6.14 -15.13
CA PRO A 490 -4.88 5.53 -16.27
C PRO A 490 -3.79 4.57 -15.81
N ALA A 491 -3.56 3.51 -16.59
CA ALA A 491 -2.51 2.52 -16.35
C ALA A 491 -1.75 2.25 -17.67
N PRO A 492 -0.41 2.37 -17.74
CA PRO A 492 0.51 2.92 -16.72
C PRO A 492 0.11 4.31 -16.20
N PHE A 493 0.46 4.66 -14.96
CA PHE A 493 0.10 5.96 -14.37
C PHE A 493 1.23 6.99 -14.56
N PRO A 494 0.95 8.28 -14.88
CA PRO A 494 -0.36 8.93 -14.95
C PRO A 494 -1.03 8.94 -16.33
N SER A 495 -0.32 8.58 -17.40
CA SER A 495 -0.71 8.93 -18.78
C SER A 495 -1.45 7.83 -19.55
N GLY A 496 -1.46 6.60 -19.03
CA GLY A 496 -1.86 5.40 -19.77
C GLY A 496 -0.88 5.05 -20.90
N ALA A 497 -1.19 3.99 -21.64
CA ALA A 497 -0.37 3.50 -22.76
C ALA A 497 -0.11 4.53 -23.89
N GLY A 498 -0.85 5.66 -23.92
CA GLY A 498 -0.60 6.77 -24.85
C GLY A 498 0.55 7.71 -24.46
N GLY A 499 1.07 7.63 -23.22
CA GLY A 499 2.08 8.56 -22.72
C GLY A 499 3.45 8.47 -23.39
N MET A 500 3.88 7.26 -23.76
CA MET A 500 5.23 7.00 -24.30
C MET A 500 5.51 7.66 -25.66
N GLY A 501 4.48 8.12 -26.39
CA GLY A 501 4.65 8.79 -27.68
C GLY A 501 5.21 10.22 -27.61
N GLY A 502 5.30 10.83 -26.42
CA GLY A 502 5.64 12.25 -26.28
C GLY A 502 7.08 12.63 -26.63
N MET A 503 8.06 11.74 -26.40
CA MET A 503 9.49 12.09 -26.46
C MET A 503 10.12 11.99 -27.85
N MET A 504 9.44 11.38 -28.84
CA MET A 504 9.87 11.45 -30.25
C MET A 504 9.58 12.81 -30.93
N GLY A 505 8.95 13.76 -30.23
CA GLY A 505 8.64 15.12 -30.73
C GLY A 505 9.84 16.08 -30.86
N GLY A 506 11.06 15.57 -31.10
CA GLY A 506 12.26 16.39 -31.24
C GLY A 506 12.26 17.28 -32.50
N PRO A 507 13.07 18.36 -32.54
CA PRO A 507 12.98 19.41 -33.57
C PRO A 507 13.46 19.02 -34.99
N MET A 508 13.71 17.74 -35.29
CA MET A 508 14.03 17.28 -36.66
C MET A 508 12.82 17.35 -37.62
N GLY A 509 11.60 17.55 -37.13
CA GLY A 509 10.39 17.71 -37.96
C GLY A 509 10.29 19.00 -38.80
N ARG A 510 11.37 19.77 -38.99
CA ARG A 510 11.37 21.05 -39.73
C ARG A 510 12.37 21.16 -40.90
N VAL A 511 13.02 20.07 -41.33
CA VAL A 511 13.85 20.06 -42.56
C VAL A 511 13.27 19.08 -43.59
N ALA A 512 12.02 19.32 -44.00
CA ALA A 512 11.31 18.52 -45.00
C ALA A 512 10.22 19.32 -45.75
N ARG A 513 10.55 20.54 -46.20
CA ARG A 513 9.70 21.37 -47.09
C ARG A 513 10.43 21.65 -48.40
N GLY A 514 10.61 20.63 -49.24
CA GLY A 514 11.46 20.73 -50.43
C GLY A 514 11.35 19.65 -51.50
N ALA A 515 10.27 18.85 -51.56
CA ALA A 515 9.98 17.94 -52.69
C ALA A 515 8.53 17.41 -52.67
N GLY A 516 8.03 16.90 -53.81
CA GLY A 516 6.96 15.88 -53.87
C GLY A 516 5.48 16.33 -53.83
N LYS A 517 4.95 16.83 -54.96
CA LYS A 517 3.51 17.17 -55.15
C LYS A 517 2.54 15.96 -55.27
N VAL A 518 2.71 14.83 -54.57
CA VAL A 518 1.90 13.60 -54.82
C VAL A 518 1.35 12.86 -53.56
N VAL A 519 0.87 13.55 -52.53
CA VAL A 519 0.14 12.89 -51.39
C VAL A 519 -1.19 13.59 -51.00
N GLY A 520 -1.85 14.22 -51.98
CA GLY A 520 -2.99 15.14 -51.74
C GLY A 520 -4.30 14.52 -51.22
N ARG A 521 -4.51 13.20 -51.33
CA ARG A 521 -5.74 12.51 -50.87
C ARG A 521 -5.55 11.69 -49.57
N VAL A 522 -4.50 10.88 -49.46
CA VAL A 522 -4.27 9.99 -48.29
C VAL A 522 -4.14 10.78 -46.98
N GLY A 523 -3.36 11.87 -46.96
CA GLY A 523 -3.20 12.71 -45.75
C GLY A 523 -4.52 13.31 -45.23
N ARG A 524 -5.47 13.61 -46.12
CA ARG A 524 -6.81 14.12 -45.77
C ARG A 524 -7.81 13.01 -45.39
N ALA A 525 -7.49 11.74 -45.62
CA ALA A 525 -8.17 10.59 -45.05
C ALA A 525 -7.62 10.29 -43.64
N VAL A 526 -6.29 10.14 -43.50
CA VAL A 526 -5.62 9.89 -42.22
C VAL A 526 -5.91 11.01 -41.20
N GLY A 527 -5.81 12.28 -41.60
CA GLY A 527 -6.15 13.41 -40.73
C GLY A 527 -7.61 13.42 -40.26
N ARG A 528 -8.55 12.94 -41.09
CA ARG A 528 -9.96 12.77 -40.69
C ARG A 528 -10.19 11.51 -39.84
N LEU A 529 -9.39 10.45 -40.03
CA LEU A 529 -9.42 9.26 -39.18
C LEU A 529 -8.88 9.56 -37.77
N VAL A 530 -7.79 10.32 -37.68
CA VAL A 530 -7.20 10.81 -36.41
C VAL A 530 -8.15 11.79 -35.71
N ARG A 531 -8.78 12.73 -36.44
CA ARG A 531 -9.82 13.59 -35.86
C ARG A 531 -11.06 12.80 -35.42
N ARG A 532 -11.52 11.79 -36.18
CA ARG A 532 -12.60 10.88 -35.74
C ARG A 532 -12.20 10.06 -34.51
N LYS A 533 -10.95 9.60 -34.36
CA LYS A 533 -10.43 8.96 -33.14
C LYS A 533 -10.22 9.91 -31.95
N LYS A 534 -10.23 11.24 -32.15
CA LYS A 534 -10.34 12.23 -31.06
C LYS A 534 -11.80 12.60 -30.74
N ALA A 535 -12.70 12.57 -31.73
CA ALA A 535 -14.13 12.87 -31.56
C ALA A 535 -14.92 11.69 -30.95
N LEU A 536 -14.59 10.45 -31.34
CA LEU A 536 -14.81 9.27 -30.50
C LEU A 536 -13.83 9.33 -29.34
N GLY A 537 -14.10 10.26 -28.41
CA GLY A 537 -13.21 10.56 -27.28
C GLY A 537 -12.84 9.28 -26.54
N VAL A 538 -11.55 9.13 -26.24
CA VAL A 538 -11.02 7.98 -25.50
C VAL A 538 -11.76 7.92 -24.16
N ARG A 539 -12.75 7.02 -24.07
CA ARG A 539 -13.49 6.77 -22.84
C ARG A 539 -12.45 6.35 -21.80
N LYS A 540 -12.21 7.22 -20.80
CA LYS A 540 -11.31 6.91 -19.68
C LYS A 540 -11.73 5.55 -19.14
N ALA A 541 -10.81 4.60 -19.11
CA ALA A 541 -11.13 3.21 -18.82
C ALA A 541 -11.53 3.06 -17.34
N VAL A 542 -12.83 3.18 -17.07
CA VAL A 542 -13.39 2.99 -15.73
C VAL A 542 -13.32 1.50 -15.41
N MET A 543 -12.49 1.16 -14.42
CA MET A 543 -12.30 -0.21 -13.97
C MET A 543 -13.12 -0.43 -12.69
N VAL A 544 -14.00 -1.43 -12.70
CA VAL A 544 -14.79 -1.82 -11.53
C VAL A 544 -13.88 -2.41 -10.46
N VAL A 545 -14.08 -2.04 -9.20
CA VAL A 545 -13.39 -2.61 -8.03
C VAL A 545 -14.32 -3.59 -7.32
N MET A 546 -15.45 -3.11 -6.78
CA MET A 546 -16.47 -3.91 -6.09
C MET A 546 -17.84 -3.20 -6.10
N LEU A 547 -18.87 -3.90 -5.63
CA LEU A 547 -20.21 -3.37 -5.37
C LEU A 547 -20.47 -3.27 -3.85
N LEU A 548 -21.14 -2.22 -3.41
CA LEU A 548 -21.81 -2.16 -2.11
C LEU A 548 -23.33 -2.21 -2.36
N THR A 549 -24.05 -3.04 -1.62
CA THR A 549 -25.51 -3.19 -1.70
C THR A 549 -26.12 -2.83 -0.36
N VAL A 550 -26.92 -1.76 -0.35
CA VAL A 550 -27.53 -1.22 0.87
C VAL A 550 -28.75 -2.05 1.27
N ALA A 551 -28.78 -2.48 2.52
CA ALA A 551 -29.87 -3.21 3.14
C ALA A 551 -31.14 -2.34 3.27
N GLN A 552 -32.31 -2.97 3.21
CA GLN A 552 -33.60 -2.31 3.45
C GLN A 552 -33.91 -2.30 4.94
N GLU A 553 -33.08 -1.57 5.70
CA GLU A 553 -33.15 -1.40 7.15
C GLU A 553 -33.40 0.07 7.50
N ALA A 554 -33.74 0.37 8.76
CA ALA A 554 -33.83 1.75 9.24
C ALA A 554 -32.44 2.41 9.29
N ALA A 555 -32.33 3.65 8.80
CA ALA A 555 -31.07 4.38 8.79
C ALA A 555 -30.61 4.74 10.21
N VAL A 556 -29.36 4.43 10.54
CA VAL A 556 -28.70 4.87 11.78
C VAL A 556 -27.88 6.10 11.44
N ALA A 557 -28.34 7.27 11.89
CA ALA A 557 -27.71 8.55 11.61
C ALA A 557 -26.21 8.54 11.96
N ALA A 558 -25.37 9.06 11.06
CA ALA A 558 -23.95 9.18 11.31
C ALA A 558 -23.67 10.15 12.49
N PRO A 559 -22.81 9.79 13.46
CA PRO A 559 -22.39 10.70 14.52
C PRO A 559 -21.58 11.87 13.96
N ALA A 560 -21.55 12.98 14.68
CA ALA A 560 -20.76 14.15 14.32
C ALA A 560 -19.26 13.83 14.39
N VAL A 561 -18.58 13.83 13.24
CA VAL A 561 -17.12 13.63 13.17
C VAL A 561 -16.41 14.91 13.63
N PRO A 562 -15.50 14.87 14.61
CA PRO A 562 -14.77 16.03 15.11
C PRO A 562 -13.97 16.76 14.02
N ALA A 563 -13.89 18.10 14.12
CA ALA A 563 -13.12 18.92 13.19
C ALA A 563 -11.59 18.76 13.34
N VAL A 564 -11.13 18.23 14.47
CA VAL A 564 -9.73 17.89 14.77
C VAL A 564 -9.70 16.44 15.24
N LEU A 565 -8.77 15.66 14.71
CA LEU A 565 -8.55 14.24 15.07
C LEU A 565 -7.34 14.12 16.00
N GLN A 566 -6.21 14.74 15.64
CA GLN A 566 -5.03 14.83 16.50
C GLN A 566 -4.21 16.09 16.20
N ALA A 567 -3.36 16.49 17.14
CA ALA A 567 -2.24 17.35 16.82
C ALA A 567 -1.21 16.57 16.00
N LEU A 568 -0.58 17.24 15.03
CA LEU A 568 0.59 16.70 14.33
C LEU A 568 1.79 17.56 14.70
N PRO A 569 2.99 16.99 14.95
CA PRO A 569 4.20 17.77 15.15
C PRO A 569 4.43 18.76 14.00
N ALA A 570 4.85 19.97 14.36
CA ALA A 570 5.22 21.00 13.40
C ALA A 570 6.50 20.57 12.64
N ILE A 571 6.60 20.97 11.38
CA ILE A 571 7.80 20.72 10.58
C ILE A 571 8.72 21.93 10.75
N ASP A 572 9.74 21.78 11.59
CA ASP A 572 10.80 22.78 11.69
C ASP A 572 11.84 22.52 10.59
N LEU A 573 11.97 23.48 9.66
CA LEU A 573 12.95 23.40 8.58
C LEU A 573 14.34 23.93 8.98
N SER A 574 14.51 24.45 10.21
CA SER A 574 15.80 24.83 10.77
C SER A 574 16.58 23.65 11.37
N GLU A 575 15.89 22.55 11.73
CA GLU A 575 16.53 21.28 12.12
C GLU A 575 17.23 20.55 10.95
N VAL A 576 16.98 20.97 9.70
CA VAL A 576 17.39 20.24 8.50
C VAL A 576 18.90 20.32 8.29
N SER A 577 19.60 19.24 8.65
CA SER A 577 21.06 19.13 8.52
C SER A 577 21.50 18.88 7.07
N GLN A 578 20.67 18.20 6.27
CA GLN A 578 21.01 17.83 4.89
C GLN A 578 19.81 17.92 3.93
N VAL A 579 20.09 18.36 2.70
CA VAL A 579 19.15 18.31 1.57
C VAL A 579 19.70 17.36 0.50
N ARG A 580 19.02 16.24 0.25
CA ARG A 580 19.41 15.26 -0.78
C ARG A 580 18.65 15.53 -2.07
N TYR A 581 19.32 15.45 -3.22
CA TYR A 581 18.69 15.44 -4.54
C TYR A 581 18.85 14.03 -5.11
N LEU A 582 17.73 13.32 -5.26
CA LEU A 582 17.71 11.89 -5.54
C LEU A 582 16.98 11.63 -6.86
N THR A 583 17.70 11.16 -7.88
CA THR A 583 17.25 11.23 -9.28
C THR A 583 16.69 9.91 -9.78
N ILE A 584 15.37 9.84 -9.97
CA ILE A 584 14.73 8.71 -10.66
C ILE A 584 15.07 8.82 -12.15
N SER A 585 15.87 7.87 -12.63
CA SER A 585 16.35 7.80 -14.02
C SER A 585 15.48 6.85 -14.85
N GLY A 586 14.86 7.38 -15.91
CA GLY A 586 13.90 6.63 -16.73
C GLY A 586 14.46 6.05 -18.03
N MET A 587 14.35 4.73 -18.22
CA MET A 587 14.39 3.95 -19.48
C MET A 587 15.57 4.08 -20.48
N MET A 588 16.39 5.14 -20.45
CA MET A 588 17.55 5.33 -21.34
C MET A 588 18.87 5.52 -20.57
N GLY A 589 18.97 4.95 -19.37
CA GLY A 589 20.18 4.92 -18.55
C GLY A 589 21.27 3.99 -19.09
N GLY A 590 21.75 4.24 -20.32
CA GLY A 590 22.74 3.39 -21.00
C GLY A 590 23.65 4.08 -22.04
N MET A 591 23.49 5.38 -22.29
CA MET A 591 24.31 6.13 -23.27
C MET A 591 24.88 7.46 -22.74
N GLY A 592 24.73 7.77 -21.44
CA GLY A 592 25.26 9.01 -20.84
C GLY A 592 26.71 8.93 -20.36
N GLY A 593 27.18 7.75 -19.94
CA GLY A 593 28.51 7.55 -19.35
C GLY A 593 29.59 7.22 -20.38
N GLY A 594 29.85 8.11 -21.36
CA GLY A 594 30.76 7.75 -22.46
C GLY A 594 31.37 8.86 -23.33
N MET A 595 31.04 10.15 -23.15
CA MET A 595 31.68 11.24 -23.92
C MET A 595 31.75 12.54 -23.09
N GLY A 596 32.93 12.79 -22.52
CA GLY A 596 33.21 14.01 -21.73
C GLY A 596 34.64 14.11 -21.15
N GLY A 597 35.50 13.11 -21.39
CA GLY A 597 36.81 12.97 -20.76
C GLY A 597 38.01 13.47 -21.58
N MET A 598 37.89 14.56 -22.32
CA MET A 598 39.03 15.21 -23.01
C MET A 598 38.76 16.72 -23.20
N GLY A 599 39.68 17.57 -22.72
CA GLY A 599 39.67 19.01 -22.99
C GLY A 599 38.97 19.91 -21.95
N GLY A 600 39.48 19.96 -20.71
CA GLY A 600 39.04 20.96 -19.74
C GLY A 600 39.80 20.92 -18.40
N ARG A 601 40.69 21.89 -18.14
CA ARG A 601 41.36 22.03 -16.83
C ARG A 601 40.43 22.71 -15.82
N GLY A 602 39.49 21.96 -15.25
CA GLY A 602 38.70 22.37 -14.08
C GLY A 602 39.14 21.58 -12.85
N ARG A 603 39.48 22.25 -11.74
CA ARG A 603 39.78 21.57 -10.47
C ARG A 603 38.48 21.02 -9.88
N GLY A 604 38.51 19.79 -9.37
CA GLY A 604 37.38 19.23 -8.63
C GLY A 604 37.19 19.96 -7.29
N MET A 605 35.94 20.23 -6.91
CA MET A 605 35.59 20.68 -5.56
C MET A 605 35.17 19.48 -4.71
N GLY A 606 36.17 18.71 -4.29
CA GLY A 606 36.15 17.97 -3.03
C GLY A 606 37.21 18.61 -2.12
N GLU A 607 37.10 18.38 -0.80
CA GLU A 607 38.03 18.89 0.22
C GLU A 607 38.13 20.43 0.33
N LEU A 608 37.37 21.01 1.27
CA LEU A 608 37.74 22.27 1.94
C LEU A 608 36.87 22.49 3.20
N TRP A 609 37.26 21.89 4.32
CA TRP A 609 37.03 22.34 5.72
C TRP A 609 37.66 21.31 6.66
N GLY A 610 38.74 21.67 7.36
CA GLY A 610 39.52 20.70 8.16
C GLY A 610 40.93 21.17 8.47
N ARG A 611 41.10 22.40 8.97
CA ARG A 611 42.42 23.00 9.22
C ARG A 611 42.84 22.79 10.67
N ARG A 612 43.81 21.90 10.91
CA ARG A 612 44.69 21.94 12.09
C ARG A 612 46.11 21.53 11.69
N GLU A 613 47.08 22.00 12.45
CA GLU A 613 48.50 22.06 12.07
C GLU A 613 49.29 20.93 12.75
N GLY A 614 50.38 20.43 12.13
CA GLY A 614 51.25 19.45 12.81
C GLY A 614 52.29 18.73 11.95
N VAL A 615 53.47 19.33 11.79
CA VAL A 615 54.83 18.72 11.79
C VAL A 615 55.14 17.53 10.86
N GLY A 616 56.17 17.70 10.01
CA GLY A 616 57.19 16.70 9.62
C GLY A 616 56.78 15.46 8.80
N SER A 617 57.49 14.93 7.82
CA SER A 617 58.68 15.29 7.01
C SER A 617 59.28 13.95 6.53
N ASN A 618 59.62 13.83 5.24
CA ASN A 618 60.46 12.78 4.65
C ASN A 618 59.99 11.31 4.72
N LEU A 619 59.71 10.73 3.55
CA LEU A 619 60.47 9.55 3.05
C LEU A 619 60.36 9.49 1.51
N SER A 620 61.30 8.82 0.85
CA SER A 620 61.59 9.02 -0.57
C SER A 620 61.46 7.78 -1.46
N ALA A 621 60.86 7.99 -2.64
CA ALA A 621 61.24 7.39 -3.94
C ALA A 621 61.62 5.88 -4.00
N ALA A 622 60.61 5.01 -4.01
CA ALA A 622 60.64 3.70 -4.69
C ALA A 622 59.19 3.26 -5.01
N ALA A 623 58.86 2.57 -6.10
CA ALA A 623 59.65 2.19 -7.28
C ALA A 623 58.81 2.36 -8.56
N HIS A 624 59.44 2.77 -9.67
CA HIS A 624 58.74 3.13 -10.91
C HIS A 624 59.28 2.35 -12.13
N GLN A 625 59.30 1.01 -12.06
CA GLN A 625 59.99 0.18 -13.05
C GLN A 625 59.51 -1.29 -13.18
N VAL A 626 58.31 -1.56 -13.71
CA VAL A 626 58.02 -2.73 -14.59
C VAL A 626 56.87 -2.38 -15.55
N TRP A 627 57.15 -1.75 -16.69
CA TRP A 627 56.12 -1.50 -17.73
C TRP A 627 56.66 -1.52 -19.16
N SER A 628 57.41 -2.57 -19.53
CA SER A 628 58.01 -2.68 -20.86
C SER A 628 58.19 -4.11 -21.38
N SER A 629 57.25 -5.03 -21.10
CA SER A 629 57.17 -6.36 -21.74
C SER A 629 55.78 -7.00 -21.60
N PHE A 630 54.84 -6.69 -22.52
CA PHE A 630 53.81 -7.63 -23.04
C PHE A 630 52.93 -6.97 -24.15
N ARG A 631 53.52 -6.64 -25.30
CA ARG A 631 52.77 -6.37 -26.55
C ARG A 631 53.10 -7.46 -27.57
N GLY A 632 52.26 -8.48 -27.68
CA GLY A 632 52.61 -9.69 -28.46
C GLY A 632 51.46 -10.55 -29.00
N ARG A 633 50.18 -10.12 -28.92
CA ARG A 633 49.07 -10.85 -29.58
C ARG A 633 47.81 -10.01 -29.81
N MET A 634 47.82 -9.12 -30.80
CA MET A 634 46.57 -8.54 -31.33
C MET A 634 45.96 -9.50 -32.35
N GLY A 635 45.08 -10.39 -31.89
CA GLY A 635 44.09 -11.02 -32.76
C GLY A 635 42.95 -10.03 -33.02
N MET A 636 42.61 -9.79 -34.30
CA MET A 636 41.50 -8.91 -34.68
C MET A 636 40.14 -9.55 -34.38
N GLY A 637 39.73 -9.53 -33.11
CA GLY A 637 38.35 -9.78 -32.72
C GLY A 637 37.48 -8.55 -33.01
N MET A 638 36.67 -8.58 -34.06
CA MET A 638 35.64 -7.56 -34.27
C MET A 638 34.56 -7.70 -33.18
N GLY A 639 34.68 -6.91 -32.12
CA GLY A 639 33.73 -6.86 -31.02
C GLY A 639 32.36 -6.36 -31.49
N GLY A 640 31.48 -7.28 -31.86
CA GLY A 640 30.10 -6.97 -32.23
C GLY A 640 29.35 -6.33 -31.05
N GLY A 641 29.04 -5.04 -31.18
CA GLY A 641 28.34 -4.29 -30.14
C GLY A 641 26.93 -4.81 -29.90
N GLY A 642 26.76 -5.67 -28.89
CA GLY A 642 25.49 -6.29 -28.55
C GLY A 642 24.45 -5.29 -28.05
N MET A 643 23.55 -4.85 -28.94
CA MET A 643 22.34 -4.10 -28.58
C MET A 643 21.35 -5.01 -27.82
N GLY A 644 21.59 -5.23 -26.52
CA GLY A 644 20.84 -6.21 -25.72
C GLY A 644 20.63 -5.86 -24.24
N GLY A 645 20.95 -4.63 -23.80
CA GLY A 645 20.71 -4.22 -22.42
C GLY A 645 19.23 -4.18 -22.05
N MET A 646 18.83 -4.89 -20.99
CA MET A 646 17.46 -4.84 -20.47
C MET A 646 17.16 -3.44 -19.91
N MET A 647 15.94 -2.94 -20.12
CA MET A 647 15.52 -1.65 -19.55
C MET A 647 15.46 -1.74 -18.03
N ARG A 648 16.19 -0.85 -17.35
CA ARG A 648 16.31 -0.75 -15.89
C ARG A 648 15.81 0.62 -15.42
N PHE A 649 15.11 0.68 -14.31
CA PHE A 649 14.91 1.92 -13.54
C PHE A 649 15.94 1.97 -12.42
N SER A 650 16.47 3.15 -12.14
CA SER A 650 17.52 3.34 -11.13
C SER A 650 17.41 4.69 -10.43
N ILE A 651 18.01 4.75 -9.24
CA ILE A 651 18.11 5.93 -8.40
C ILE A 651 19.56 6.45 -8.51
N ASP A 652 19.72 7.68 -9.00
CA ASP A 652 21.02 8.32 -9.30
C ASP A 652 21.98 7.46 -10.15
N GLY A 653 21.39 6.62 -11.02
CA GLY A 653 22.10 5.70 -11.90
C GLY A 653 22.51 4.37 -11.27
N LYS A 654 22.29 4.19 -9.96
CA LYS A 654 22.73 3.05 -9.16
C LYS A 654 21.68 1.94 -9.05
N GLY A 655 22.15 0.72 -8.84
CA GLY A 655 21.35 -0.42 -8.41
C GLY A 655 21.41 -0.64 -6.89
N PHE A 656 20.82 -1.74 -6.43
CA PHE A 656 20.81 -2.10 -5.02
C PHE A 656 22.22 -2.37 -4.46
N MET A 657 23.03 -3.15 -5.18
CA MET A 657 24.35 -3.61 -4.73
C MET A 657 25.48 -2.59 -4.86
N ASP A 658 25.22 -1.40 -5.41
CA ASP A 658 26.18 -0.29 -5.34
C ASP A 658 26.28 0.21 -3.88
N ALA A 659 27.47 0.62 -3.43
CA ALA A 659 27.68 1.10 -2.06
C ALA A 659 26.64 2.17 -1.64
N ALA A 660 26.16 2.07 -0.40
CA ALA A 660 25.14 2.95 0.15
C ALA A 660 25.53 4.43 0.05
N THR A 661 24.57 5.28 -0.26
CA THR A 661 24.74 6.75 -0.28
C THR A 661 23.71 7.48 0.55
N GLU A 662 22.61 6.81 0.87
CA GLU A 662 21.59 7.30 1.78
C GLU A 662 21.96 6.80 3.17
N VAL A 663 23.03 7.40 3.69
CA VAL A 663 23.53 7.22 5.05
C VAL A 663 23.09 8.42 5.87
N GLY A 664 22.12 8.23 6.77
CA GLY A 664 21.61 9.25 7.69
C GLY A 664 22.21 9.11 9.09
N ALA A 665 22.11 10.15 9.91
CA ALA A 665 22.41 10.06 11.35
C ALA A 665 21.10 9.94 12.15
N VAL A 666 21.08 9.13 13.19
CA VAL A 666 19.94 9.02 14.11
C VAL A 666 19.65 10.40 14.74
N GLY A 667 18.38 10.75 14.89
CA GLY A 667 17.94 12.07 15.34
C GLY A 667 17.92 13.16 14.26
N ALA A 668 18.70 13.04 13.18
CA ALA A 668 18.83 14.08 12.17
C ALA A 668 17.55 14.25 11.32
N ALA A 669 17.26 15.51 10.96
CA ALA A 669 16.22 15.86 10.00
C ALA A 669 16.83 16.21 8.64
N GLU A 670 16.18 15.76 7.57
CA GLU A 670 16.61 15.93 6.19
C GLU A 670 15.45 16.34 5.28
N VAL A 671 15.77 16.95 4.14
CA VAL A 671 14.81 17.19 3.06
C VAL A 671 15.24 16.43 1.80
N TRP A 672 14.44 15.45 1.39
CA TRP A 672 14.68 14.63 0.21
C TRP A 672 13.93 15.21 -0.99
N HIS A 673 14.67 15.67 -1.99
CA HIS A 673 14.17 16.12 -3.28
C HIS A 673 14.20 14.94 -4.26
N ILE A 674 13.10 14.19 -4.36
CA ILE A 674 12.91 13.11 -5.32
C ILE A 674 12.65 13.72 -6.71
N VAL A 675 13.65 13.65 -7.60
CA VAL A 675 13.62 14.23 -8.94
C VAL A 675 13.15 13.19 -9.95
N ASN A 676 11.88 13.21 -10.34
CA ASN A 676 11.36 12.27 -11.33
C ASN A 676 11.59 12.75 -12.78
N THR A 677 12.63 12.23 -13.42
CA THR A 677 12.97 12.55 -14.82
C THR A 677 12.21 11.70 -15.85
N GLY A 678 11.55 10.62 -15.42
CA GLY A 678 10.90 9.63 -16.27
C GLY A 678 9.49 10.01 -16.75
N THR A 679 8.79 9.04 -17.34
CA THR A 679 7.42 9.17 -17.89
C THR A 679 6.33 8.57 -17.01
N HIS A 680 6.69 7.78 -16.01
CA HIS A 680 5.77 7.11 -15.09
C HIS A 680 5.83 7.76 -13.70
N ALA A 681 4.81 7.52 -12.88
CA ALA A 681 4.85 7.90 -11.48
C ALA A 681 5.42 6.75 -10.63
N HIS A 682 6.20 7.10 -9.62
CA HIS A 682 6.87 6.14 -8.74
C HIS A 682 6.39 6.39 -7.29
N PRO A 683 5.65 5.47 -6.64
CA PRO A 683 5.46 5.51 -5.20
C PRO A 683 6.81 5.20 -4.55
N ILE A 684 7.40 6.19 -3.88
CA ILE A 684 8.65 5.99 -3.16
C ILE A 684 8.32 5.60 -1.73
N HIS A 685 8.78 4.43 -1.31
CA HIS A 685 8.72 3.94 0.06
C HIS A 685 10.10 4.08 0.73
N ILE A 686 10.10 4.43 2.02
CA ILE A 686 11.27 4.45 2.91
C ILE A 686 10.92 3.57 4.12
N HIS A 687 11.74 2.56 4.41
CA HIS A 687 11.57 1.71 5.60
C HIS A 687 11.90 2.49 6.89
N LEU A 688 11.55 1.93 8.06
CA LEU A 688 11.73 2.49 9.42
C LEU A 688 10.98 3.79 9.73
N VAL A 689 11.10 4.81 8.89
CA VAL A 689 10.66 6.19 9.17
C VAL A 689 9.35 6.56 8.50
N GLN A 690 8.51 7.31 9.22
CA GLN A 690 7.39 8.03 8.63
C GLN A 690 7.87 9.44 8.22
N HIS A 691 7.61 9.83 6.97
CA HIS A 691 7.99 11.13 6.42
C HIS A 691 6.79 12.08 6.26
N ARG A 692 7.10 13.36 6.01
CA ARG A 692 6.12 14.43 5.75
C ARG A 692 6.27 14.97 4.34
N PRO A 693 5.34 14.70 3.41
CA PRO A 693 5.36 15.30 2.08
C PRO A 693 5.14 16.82 2.18
N LEU A 694 6.10 17.61 1.67
CA LEU A 694 6.06 19.08 1.74
C LEU A 694 5.35 19.67 0.53
N SER A 695 5.84 19.33 -0.66
CA SER A 695 5.44 20.00 -1.92
C SER A 695 5.86 19.19 -3.14
N ARG A 696 5.24 19.48 -4.29
CA ARG A 696 5.70 19.07 -5.62
C ARG A 696 5.97 20.30 -6.47
N ARG A 697 7.03 20.29 -7.29
CA ARG A 697 7.40 21.42 -8.16
C ARG A 697 7.73 20.94 -9.59
N PRO A 698 7.07 21.46 -10.63
CA PRO A 698 7.33 21.04 -12.01
C PRO A 698 8.69 21.55 -12.51
N PHE A 699 9.37 20.74 -13.32
CA PHE A 699 10.67 21.08 -13.92
C PHE A 699 10.82 20.53 -15.34
N ASN A 700 11.78 21.08 -16.09
CA ASN A 700 12.11 20.61 -17.44
C ASN A 700 13.13 19.46 -17.38
N SER A 701 12.66 18.22 -17.25
CA SER A 701 13.50 17.01 -17.22
C SER A 701 14.47 16.92 -18.40
N ALA A 702 14.04 17.33 -19.61
CA ALA A 702 14.88 17.26 -20.81
C ALA A 702 16.00 18.31 -20.83
N ALA A 703 15.83 19.45 -20.14
CA ALA A 703 16.89 20.44 -19.96
C ALA A 703 17.84 20.07 -18.81
N PHE A 704 17.30 19.44 -17.76
CA PHE A 704 18.05 18.92 -16.61
C PHE A 704 18.99 17.79 -17.03
N LEU A 705 18.48 16.76 -17.71
CA LEU A 705 19.28 15.64 -18.25
C LEU A 705 20.34 16.07 -19.26
N LYS A 706 20.20 17.24 -19.89
CA LYS A 706 21.21 17.85 -20.77
C LYS A 706 22.21 18.75 -20.03
N GLY A 707 22.10 18.91 -18.71
CA GLY A 707 22.94 19.80 -17.90
C GLY A 707 22.79 21.30 -18.20
N THR A 708 21.84 21.69 -19.05
CA THR A 708 21.61 23.08 -19.53
C THR A 708 20.94 23.99 -18.50
N CYS A 709 20.47 23.41 -17.41
CA CYS A 709 19.90 24.08 -16.24
C CYS A 709 20.28 23.29 -14.98
N ALA A 710 19.94 23.79 -13.79
CA ALA A 710 20.08 23.05 -12.54
C ALA A 710 18.84 23.15 -11.64
N LEU A 711 18.70 22.20 -10.70
CA LEU A 711 17.71 22.21 -9.62
C LEU A 711 18.27 22.75 -8.29
N SER A 712 19.58 23.00 -8.23
CA SER A 712 20.33 23.57 -7.11
C SER A 712 21.50 24.41 -7.63
N GLY A 713 22.01 25.34 -6.83
CA GLY A 713 23.11 26.24 -7.17
C GLY A 713 22.70 27.48 -7.97
N SER A 714 23.53 28.53 -7.90
CA SER A 714 23.27 29.87 -8.45
C SER A 714 23.86 30.13 -9.84
N SER A 715 24.86 29.36 -10.27
CA SER A 715 25.62 29.60 -11.51
C SER A 715 24.96 29.08 -12.79
N LYS A 716 23.85 28.33 -12.69
CA LYS A 716 23.08 27.82 -13.82
C LYS A 716 21.65 28.33 -13.77
N ARG A 717 21.05 28.53 -14.96
CA ARG A 717 19.61 28.77 -15.10
C ARG A 717 18.81 27.67 -14.36
N SER A 718 17.75 28.03 -13.65
CA SER A 718 16.91 27.03 -12.98
C SER A 718 16.17 26.13 -13.98
N CYS A 719 16.04 24.84 -13.66
CA CYS A 719 15.22 23.89 -14.42
C CYS A 719 13.72 23.97 -14.08
N TYR A 720 13.33 24.64 -12.99
CA TYR A 720 11.93 24.70 -12.57
C TYR A 720 11.07 25.48 -13.57
N THR A 721 9.90 24.94 -13.88
CA THR A 721 8.96 25.51 -14.87
C THR A 721 7.71 26.13 -14.22
N GLY A 722 7.66 26.16 -12.89
CA GLY A 722 6.58 26.76 -12.09
C GLY A 722 6.96 26.88 -10.62
N ASN A 723 5.97 27.26 -9.80
CA ASN A 723 6.12 27.38 -8.35
C ASN A 723 6.04 26.00 -7.66
N ALA A 724 6.48 25.93 -6.41
CA ALA A 724 6.21 24.76 -5.58
C ALA A 724 4.74 24.77 -5.14
N GLU A 725 4.03 23.68 -5.37
CA GLU A 725 2.67 23.47 -4.88
C GLU A 725 2.75 22.61 -3.61
N ALA A 726 2.13 23.06 -2.51
CA ALA A 726 2.01 22.26 -1.30
C ALA A 726 1.20 20.98 -1.58
N VAL A 727 1.45 19.91 -0.82
CA VAL A 727 0.62 18.70 -0.94
C VAL A 727 -0.80 18.96 -0.43
N GLY A 728 -1.78 18.21 -0.93
CA GLY A 728 -3.16 18.32 -0.45
C GLY A 728 -3.28 17.88 1.02
N PRO A 729 -4.29 18.35 1.77
CA PRO A 729 -4.44 18.06 3.21
C PRO A 729 -4.63 16.55 3.53
N TRP A 730 -4.92 15.73 2.52
CA TRP A 730 -5.00 14.27 2.60
C TRP A 730 -3.64 13.55 2.46
N GLU A 731 -2.59 14.28 2.10
CA GLU A 731 -1.20 13.84 1.98
C GLU A 731 -0.28 14.54 2.99
N SER A 732 -0.75 15.61 3.66
CA SER A 732 0.03 16.39 4.65
C SER A 732 0.08 15.75 6.06
N GLY A 733 -0.45 14.53 6.21
CA GLY A 733 -0.29 13.70 7.41
C GLY A 733 1.08 13.01 7.43
N TRP A 734 1.16 11.92 8.18
CA TRP A 734 2.31 11.01 8.16
C TRP A 734 2.16 9.98 7.04
N LYS A 735 3.22 9.81 6.24
CA LYS A 735 3.28 8.86 5.13
C LYS A 735 4.63 8.16 5.10
N ASP A 736 4.64 6.88 4.75
CA ASP A 736 5.87 6.12 4.46
C ASP A 736 6.03 5.85 2.98
N THR A 737 4.96 6.01 2.19
CA THR A 737 4.93 5.76 0.75
C THR A 737 4.35 6.98 0.07
N THR A 738 5.01 7.58 -0.93
CA THR A 738 4.48 8.79 -1.58
C THR A 738 4.78 8.88 -3.07
N LEU A 739 3.73 9.20 -3.84
CA LEU A 739 3.79 9.21 -5.29
C LEU A 739 4.58 10.42 -5.86
N ALA A 740 5.76 10.14 -6.40
CA ALA A 740 6.59 11.06 -7.18
C ALA A 740 6.13 11.07 -8.65
N LEU A 741 5.54 12.18 -9.10
CA LEU A 741 4.96 12.33 -10.44
C LEU A 741 6.02 12.71 -11.50
N PRO A 742 5.90 12.23 -12.75
CA PRO A 742 6.88 12.50 -13.81
C PRO A 742 6.95 13.98 -14.16
N GLY A 743 8.16 14.51 -14.34
CA GLY A 743 8.40 15.94 -14.60
C GLY A 743 8.23 16.84 -13.37
N GLN A 744 8.17 16.26 -12.17
CA GLN A 744 8.12 17.00 -10.90
C GLN A 744 9.26 16.58 -9.96
N VAL A 745 9.70 17.52 -9.14
CA VAL A 745 10.46 17.25 -7.92
C VAL A 745 9.46 17.15 -6.77
N LEU A 746 9.37 15.99 -6.13
CA LEU A 746 8.66 15.78 -4.87
C LEU A 746 9.62 16.10 -3.72
N ARG A 747 9.18 16.91 -2.76
CA ARG A 747 9.96 17.26 -1.56
C ARG A 747 9.36 16.56 -0.35
N LEU A 748 10.14 15.71 0.30
CA LEU A 748 9.80 15.04 1.57
C LEU A 748 10.66 15.64 2.69
N PHE A 749 10.10 15.85 3.87
CA PHE A 749 10.85 16.01 5.12
C PHE A 749 10.90 14.66 5.82
N VAL A 750 12.12 14.20 6.13
CA VAL A 750 12.42 12.90 6.72
C VAL A 750 13.19 13.17 8.02
N LYS A 751 12.85 12.49 9.12
CA LYS A 751 13.61 12.60 10.37
C LYS A 751 13.88 11.20 10.90
N PHE A 752 15.12 10.91 11.25
CA PHE A 752 15.55 9.57 11.70
C PHE A 752 15.29 9.39 13.21
N THR A 753 14.02 9.54 13.58
CA THR A 753 13.47 9.39 14.93
C THR A 753 12.19 8.55 14.86
N ALA A 754 11.65 8.14 16.01
CA ALA A 754 10.26 7.73 16.08
C ALA A 754 9.32 8.86 15.63
N GLN A 755 8.11 8.52 15.23
CA GLN A 755 7.10 9.40 14.63
C GLN A 755 6.58 10.48 15.61
N ASP A 756 6.69 10.26 16.92
CA ASP A 756 6.40 11.26 17.95
C ASP A 756 7.61 12.17 18.29
N GLY A 757 8.76 11.96 17.63
CA GLY A 757 10.00 12.72 17.80
C GLY A 757 10.95 12.15 18.85
N SER A 758 10.59 11.05 19.53
CA SER A 758 11.49 10.36 20.46
C SER A 758 12.57 9.54 19.74
N ALA A 759 13.61 9.13 20.48
CA ALA A 759 14.57 8.15 19.97
C ALA A 759 13.88 6.78 19.77
N PHE A 760 14.31 6.01 18.77
CA PHE A 760 13.81 4.65 18.56
C PHE A 760 14.03 3.80 19.83
N PRO A 761 13.08 2.91 20.20
CA PRO A 761 13.23 2.02 21.37
C PRO A 761 14.20 0.84 21.12
N PHE A 762 15.10 0.98 20.15
CA PHE A 762 16.09 0.00 19.70
C PHE A 762 17.26 0.70 19.01
N ASP A 763 18.38 0.01 18.86
CA ASP A 763 19.50 0.49 18.04
C ASP A 763 19.15 0.38 16.55
N ALA A 764 18.89 1.52 15.91
CA ALA A 764 18.59 1.62 14.48
C ALA A 764 19.85 1.65 13.58
N THR A 765 21.06 1.58 14.16
CA THR A 765 22.34 1.49 13.44
C THR A 765 22.83 0.04 13.27
N ALA A 766 22.26 -0.89 14.05
CA ALA A 766 22.59 -2.31 14.04
C ALA A 766 21.98 -3.07 12.84
N GLY A 767 22.50 -4.27 12.58
CA GLY A 767 21.98 -5.19 11.56
C GLY A 767 22.52 -4.93 10.15
N ALA A 768 21.69 -5.18 9.14
CA ALA A 768 22.03 -4.95 7.73
C ALA A 768 21.67 -3.53 7.24
N GLY A 769 21.06 -2.73 8.11
CA GLY A 769 20.37 -1.50 7.74
C GLY A 769 18.98 -1.75 7.15
N TYR A 770 18.47 -0.76 6.44
CA TYR A 770 17.12 -0.70 5.90
C TYR A 770 17.18 -0.50 4.38
N VAL A 771 16.04 -0.38 3.71
CA VAL A 771 15.99 -0.01 2.28
C VAL A 771 15.00 1.12 2.00
N TRP A 772 15.18 1.74 0.83
CA TRP A 772 14.19 2.64 0.26
C TRP A 772 14.09 2.38 -1.25
N HIS A 773 12.88 2.42 -1.80
CA HIS A 773 12.61 1.88 -3.13
C HIS A 773 11.36 2.48 -3.79
N CYS A 774 11.20 2.20 -5.08
CA CYS A 774 9.94 2.38 -5.76
C CYS A 774 9.03 1.17 -5.52
N HIS A 775 7.90 1.34 -4.83
CA HIS A 775 6.91 0.28 -4.54
C HIS A 775 6.09 -0.19 -5.75
N MET A 776 6.48 0.19 -6.98
CA MET A 776 6.09 -0.59 -8.16
C MET A 776 7.00 -1.82 -8.15
N LEU A 777 6.47 -2.99 -7.80
CA LEU A 777 7.30 -4.17 -7.52
C LEU A 777 8.11 -4.60 -8.75
N GLU A 778 7.66 -4.29 -9.97
CA GLU A 778 8.45 -4.54 -11.19
C GLU A 778 9.60 -3.55 -11.45
N HIS A 779 9.60 -2.37 -10.81
CA HIS A 779 10.69 -1.39 -10.84
C HIS A 779 11.70 -1.66 -9.71
N GLU A 780 11.21 -1.93 -8.50
CA GLU A 780 11.97 -2.35 -7.32
C GLU A 780 13.03 -3.39 -7.69
N GLU A 781 12.59 -4.46 -8.35
CA GLU A 781 13.36 -5.66 -8.66
C GLU A 781 14.22 -5.53 -9.94
N ASN A 782 14.23 -4.36 -10.58
CA ASN A 782 15.02 -4.09 -11.78
C ASN A 782 15.29 -2.57 -12.00
N ASP A 783 16.01 -1.88 -11.13
CA ASP A 783 16.59 -2.28 -9.84
C ASP A 783 16.52 -1.01 -8.96
N MET A 784 15.29 -0.59 -8.71
CA MET A 784 14.96 0.73 -8.19
C MET A 784 14.77 0.69 -6.68
N MET A 785 15.71 0.03 -6.02
CA MET A 785 15.84 -0.13 -4.57
C MET A 785 17.26 0.20 -4.16
N ARG A 786 17.43 0.79 -2.98
CA ARG A 786 18.72 1.27 -2.46
C ARG A 786 18.82 0.97 -0.95
N PRO A 787 19.98 0.56 -0.44
CA PRO A 787 20.21 0.43 1.00
C PRO A 787 20.21 1.82 1.67
N LEU A 788 19.53 1.90 2.80
CA LEU A 788 19.45 3.03 3.73
C LEU A 788 20.18 2.61 5.01
N LEU A 789 21.28 3.29 5.33
CA LEU A 789 22.06 3.01 6.54
C LEU A 789 21.90 4.17 7.53
N LEU A 790 21.95 3.87 8.83
CA LEU A 790 21.98 4.88 9.88
C LEU A 790 23.26 4.80 10.69
N THR A 791 23.77 5.97 11.09
CA THR A 791 24.89 6.14 12.03
C THR A 791 24.41 6.78 13.33
N ALA A 792 25.16 6.56 14.41
CA ALA A 792 24.94 7.22 15.69
C ALA A 792 25.24 8.74 15.64
#